data_AF-A0A9W7J1Q4-F1
#
_entry.id   AF-A0A9W7J1Q4-F1
#
_cell.length_a   1.000
_cell.length_b   1.000
_cell.length_c   1.000
_cell.angle_alpha   90.00
_cell.angle_beta   90.00
_cell.angle_gamma   90.00
#
_symmetry.space_group_name_H-M   'P 1'
#
loop_
_entity.id
_entity.type
_entity.pdbx_description
1 polymer ?
#
loop_
_entity_poly.entity_id
_entity_poly.type
_entity_poly.pdbx_seq_one_letter_code
_entity_poly.pdbx_strand_id
1 'polypeptide(L)'
;MSSNALSGSIPGFIGDLPNIRFLDFSKNGYTGEIPFALFRNCYKTKYVSFSHNGLSGSIPGSIVNCSKLEGFDFSFNNLTGELPSRICDILVLKYVSVGSNALSGSVLEEISKCQSLRSLDLSRNSFTGLAPLGVLEFKNTTYFNVSHNEFVGEIPAIGTCSGTLEFIDASWNSLSGEIPTSISNCKNLKVLDLGFNNLNGTIPVNIGDLERLLAISLANNSLSGTIPAGFGSIELLQVLDLHNLNLAGGIPEDISNCRFLRELDVSVNMLEGHIPDTLYNMSNLEVLDLSRNRLNGSIPSSLGNLSKIQLLDLSQNSLSGSIPPSLGNLNMLTHFNLSYNNLSGMIPTHQTIQSFGALAFSNNPGLCGFPLASCSRSATPATSGVLSVSAIVAIVAAAVILTGVCLVTIMNIRARKSKKQEVAVVVESTPPSSSDSNVIIGKLVLFSKSLPSKYEDWEAGTKALLDKKYLIGGGSIGTVYKTSFEGGISIAVKKLETLGRLGNQDEFEQEIRRLGNLQHQNLVAFQGYYRSSSMQFILTEFISNGNLYDNLHGMNYPGTSSGVGNTELTWSRRFHIALGTARALSYLHHDCRPPILHLNIKSTNILLDESYEAKLSDYGLGKLLPILDNYGLTRFHNAVGYVAPELAQSLRLSEKCDVYSFGVILLELVTGRKPVESPTVNEVVILCEYVRGLLERGSASACFDTRLRGFAENELIQVMKLGLICTSEVPSRRPSMAEVVQVLESIRSGIEP
;
A
#
# COMPACT_ATOMS: atom_id res chain seq x y z
N MET A 1 13.28 -15.71 4.57
CA MET A 1 14.23 -14.59 4.65
C MET A 1 13.67 -13.29 4.06
N SER A 2 12.34 -13.11 3.97
CA SER A 2 11.78 -11.83 3.49
C SER A 2 12.14 -10.67 4.43
N SER A 3 12.36 -9.46 3.93
CA SER A 3 12.48 -8.25 4.77
C SER A 3 13.69 -8.21 5.72
N ASN A 4 14.87 -8.68 5.31
CA ASN A 4 16.09 -8.76 6.15
C ASN A 4 17.26 -7.87 5.66
N ALA A 5 17.04 -6.99 4.68
CA ALA A 5 18.07 -6.16 4.04
C ALA A 5 19.29 -6.93 3.48
N LEU A 6 19.07 -8.20 3.10
CA LEU A 6 20.07 -9.04 2.45
C LEU A 6 20.33 -8.53 1.02
N SER A 7 21.55 -8.69 0.50
CA SER A 7 21.92 -8.15 -0.82
C SER A 7 23.02 -8.96 -1.52
N GLY A 8 23.25 -8.65 -2.81
CA GLY A 8 24.10 -9.46 -3.70
C GLY A 8 23.29 -10.44 -4.52
N SER A 9 23.93 -11.45 -5.12
CA SER A 9 23.23 -12.51 -5.87
C SER A 9 22.59 -13.54 -4.94
N ILE A 10 21.52 -14.19 -5.39
CA ILE A 10 20.93 -15.30 -4.62
C ILE A 10 21.91 -16.49 -4.64
N PRO A 11 22.25 -17.11 -3.48
CA PRO A 11 23.18 -18.23 -3.47
C PRO A 11 22.59 -19.51 -4.07
N GLY A 12 23.17 -19.99 -5.18
CA GLY A 12 22.66 -21.16 -5.92
C GLY A 12 22.64 -22.48 -5.14
N PHE A 13 23.54 -22.65 -4.15
CA PHE A 13 23.64 -23.87 -3.33
C PHE A 13 22.37 -24.17 -2.53
N ILE A 14 21.51 -23.17 -2.31
CA ILE A 14 20.24 -23.33 -1.59
C ILE A 14 19.32 -24.32 -2.31
N GLY A 15 19.45 -24.45 -3.64
CA GLY A 15 18.72 -25.43 -4.45
C GLY A 15 19.13 -26.88 -4.27
N ASP A 16 20.27 -27.15 -3.62
CA ASP A 16 20.70 -28.49 -3.29
C ASP A 16 20.02 -29.02 -2.00
N LEU A 17 19.37 -28.15 -1.20
CA LEU A 17 18.70 -28.48 0.08
C LEU A 17 17.33 -29.19 -0.15
N PRO A 18 17.22 -30.52 0.06
CA PRO A 18 16.12 -31.35 -0.47
C PRO A 18 14.83 -31.32 0.38
N ASN A 19 14.72 -30.39 1.32
CA ASN A 19 13.62 -30.29 2.29
C ASN A 19 12.90 -28.93 2.26
N ILE A 20 13.31 -27.99 1.42
CA ILE A 20 12.69 -26.66 1.32
C ILE A 20 11.23 -26.79 0.87
N ARG A 21 10.30 -26.38 1.73
CA ARG A 21 8.87 -26.28 1.44
C ARG A 21 8.45 -24.86 1.04
N PHE A 22 9.09 -23.86 1.62
CA PHE A 22 8.82 -22.43 1.40
C PHE A 22 10.15 -21.71 1.21
N LEU A 23 10.30 -20.97 0.12
CA LEU A 23 11.52 -20.26 -0.24
C LEU A 23 11.21 -18.78 -0.47
N ASP A 24 11.27 -17.98 0.61
CA ASP A 24 10.90 -16.56 0.57
C ASP A 24 12.12 -15.67 0.82
N PHE A 25 12.55 -14.94 -0.22
CA PHE A 25 13.61 -13.92 -0.21
C PHE A 25 13.06 -12.52 -0.54
N SER A 26 11.75 -12.29 -0.47
CA SER A 26 11.11 -11.02 -0.85
C SER A 26 11.55 -9.82 0.00
N LYS A 27 11.31 -8.59 -0.47
CA LYS A 27 11.62 -7.33 0.26
C LYS A 27 13.08 -7.28 0.75
N ASN A 28 14.04 -7.51 -0.14
CA ASN A 28 15.47 -7.43 0.13
C ASN A 28 16.16 -6.60 -0.98
N GLY A 29 17.49 -6.53 -0.97
CA GLY A 29 18.32 -5.93 -2.01
C GLY A 29 19.07 -6.96 -2.84
N TYR A 30 18.49 -8.14 -3.11
CA TYR A 30 19.12 -9.12 -4.00
C TYR A 30 19.11 -8.62 -5.45
N THR A 31 20.17 -8.93 -6.19
CA THR A 31 20.44 -8.40 -7.55
C THR A 31 21.02 -9.46 -8.47
N GLY A 32 20.76 -9.33 -9.77
CA GLY A 32 21.24 -10.29 -10.78
C GLY A 32 20.27 -11.44 -11.00
N GLU A 33 20.73 -12.49 -11.68
CA GLU A 33 19.88 -13.59 -12.12
C GLU A 33 19.40 -14.51 -10.98
N ILE A 34 18.19 -15.06 -11.14
CA ILE A 34 17.71 -16.17 -10.33
C ILE A 34 18.49 -17.44 -10.74
N PRO A 35 19.31 -18.06 -9.88
CA PRO A 35 20.12 -19.21 -10.30
C PRO A 35 19.25 -20.42 -10.65
N PHE A 36 19.45 -21.00 -11.84
CA PHE A 36 18.74 -22.21 -12.28
C PHE A 36 18.85 -23.38 -11.28
N ALA A 37 19.96 -23.43 -10.53
CA ALA A 37 20.27 -24.44 -9.53
C ALA A 37 19.27 -24.47 -8.36
N LEU A 38 18.63 -23.33 -8.02
CA LEU A 38 17.60 -23.25 -6.96
C LEU A 38 16.49 -24.28 -7.12
N PHE A 39 16.18 -24.64 -8.36
CA PHE A 39 15.11 -25.57 -8.71
C PHE A 39 15.62 -26.96 -9.10
N ARG A 40 16.80 -27.37 -8.61
CA ARG A 40 17.32 -28.74 -8.78
C ARG A 40 16.60 -29.75 -7.89
N ASN A 41 16.53 -29.50 -6.57
CA ASN A 41 15.95 -30.45 -5.60
C ASN A 41 14.61 -29.98 -5.00
N CYS A 42 13.84 -29.14 -5.70
CA CYS A 42 12.62 -28.48 -5.19
C CYS A 42 11.34 -29.36 -5.16
N TYR A 43 11.45 -30.70 -5.15
CA TYR A 43 10.32 -31.65 -5.20
C TYR A 43 9.43 -31.68 -3.94
N LYS A 44 9.78 -30.91 -2.90
CA LYS A 44 8.95 -30.63 -1.71
C LYS A 44 8.49 -29.17 -1.62
N THR A 45 8.95 -28.30 -2.51
CA THR A 45 8.68 -26.87 -2.48
C THR A 45 7.25 -26.59 -2.93
N LYS A 46 6.50 -25.91 -2.06
CA LYS A 46 5.10 -25.49 -2.25
C LYS A 46 4.97 -24.01 -2.62
N TYR A 47 5.89 -23.17 -2.19
CA TYR A 47 5.84 -21.74 -2.48
C TYR A 47 7.24 -21.13 -2.59
N VAL A 48 7.42 -20.21 -3.54
CA VAL A 48 8.65 -19.43 -3.72
C VAL A 48 8.27 -17.96 -3.88
N SER A 49 8.87 -17.06 -3.11
CA SER A 49 8.72 -15.61 -3.32
C SER A 49 10.07 -14.94 -3.36
N PHE A 50 10.30 -14.14 -4.40
CA PHE A 50 11.49 -13.31 -4.59
C PHE A 50 11.11 -11.84 -4.78
N SER A 51 9.85 -11.47 -4.49
CA SER A 51 9.30 -10.18 -4.88
C SER A 51 9.92 -8.99 -4.15
N HIS A 52 9.88 -7.79 -4.73
CA HIS A 52 10.50 -6.58 -4.15
C HIS A 52 12.02 -6.77 -3.93
N ASN A 53 12.75 -6.97 -5.02
CA ASN A 53 14.21 -7.04 -5.09
C ASN A 53 14.69 -6.34 -6.38
N GLY A 54 15.99 -6.38 -6.68
CA GLY A 54 16.60 -5.91 -7.93
C GLY A 54 17.04 -7.06 -8.86
N LEU A 55 16.33 -8.19 -8.86
CA LEU A 55 16.67 -9.36 -9.67
C LEU A 55 16.44 -9.09 -11.16
N SER A 56 17.24 -9.73 -12.01
CA SER A 56 17.26 -9.52 -13.46
C SER A 56 17.31 -10.84 -14.24
N GLY A 57 17.29 -10.77 -15.57
CA GLY A 57 17.31 -11.96 -16.42
C GLY A 57 15.97 -12.70 -16.41
N SER A 58 15.93 -13.90 -16.99
CA SER A 58 14.69 -14.65 -17.17
C SER A 58 14.30 -15.51 -15.97
N ILE A 59 13.01 -15.83 -15.87
CA ILE A 59 12.51 -16.82 -14.90
C ILE A 59 13.07 -18.19 -15.30
N PRO A 60 13.85 -18.88 -14.44
CA PRO A 60 14.50 -20.12 -14.85
C PRO A 60 13.48 -21.24 -15.11
N GLY A 61 13.49 -21.78 -16.33
CA GLY A 61 12.60 -22.90 -16.71
C GLY A 61 12.75 -24.17 -15.86
N SER A 62 13.83 -24.29 -15.07
CA SER A 62 13.98 -25.34 -14.06
C SER A 62 12.94 -25.28 -12.94
N ILE A 63 12.19 -24.17 -12.77
CA ILE A 63 11.06 -24.08 -11.83
C ILE A 63 10.00 -25.17 -12.05
N VAL A 64 9.87 -25.68 -13.28
CA VAL A 64 8.97 -26.77 -13.67
C VAL A 64 9.31 -28.09 -12.96
N ASN A 65 10.55 -28.26 -12.47
CA ASN A 65 10.95 -29.41 -11.64
C ASN A 65 10.22 -29.44 -10.29
N CYS A 66 9.68 -28.31 -9.83
CA CYS A 66 9.05 -28.16 -8.53
C CYS A 66 7.61 -28.69 -8.56
N SER A 67 7.44 -30.00 -8.77
CA SER A 67 6.16 -30.70 -8.99
C SER A 67 5.13 -30.61 -7.85
N LYS A 68 5.44 -29.92 -6.76
CA LYS A 68 4.52 -29.62 -5.63
C LYS A 68 4.29 -28.12 -5.40
N LEU A 69 4.76 -27.27 -6.31
CA LEU A 69 4.67 -25.81 -6.21
C LEU A 69 3.22 -25.36 -6.39
N GLU A 70 2.59 -24.96 -5.29
CA GLU A 70 1.24 -24.40 -5.27
C GLU A 70 1.23 -22.92 -5.68
N GLY A 71 2.36 -22.23 -5.65
CA GLY A 71 2.46 -20.90 -6.26
C GLY A 71 3.83 -20.22 -6.15
N PHE A 72 3.97 -19.09 -6.84
CA PHE A 72 5.13 -18.22 -6.69
C PHE A 72 4.80 -16.72 -6.86
N ASP A 73 5.68 -15.87 -6.31
CA ASP A 73 5.57 -14.41 -6.31
C ASP A 73 6.95 -13.79 -6.60
N PHE A 74 7.19 -13.43 -7.87
CA PHE A 74 8.41 -12.76 -8.35
C PHE A 74 8.18 -11.28 -8.69
N SER A 75 7.08 -10.70 -8.20
CA SER A 75 6.68 -9.31 -8.50
C SER A 75 7.69 -8.26 -8.05
N PHE A 76 7.64 -7.03 -8.57
CA PHE A 76 8.51 -5.91 -8.20
C PHE A 76 10.00 -6.26 -8.29
N ASN A 77 10.46 -6.57 -9.50
CA ASN A 77 11.85 -6.86 -9.85
C ASN A 77 12.16 -6.26 -11.24
N ASN A 78 13.30 -6.61 -11.83
CA ASN A 78 13.72 -6.23 -13.18
C ASN A 78 13.93 -7.48 -14.07
N LEU A 79 13.09 -8.51 -13.91
CA LEU A 79 13.12 -9.75 -14.68
C LEU A 79 12.67 -9.50 -16.13
N THR A 80 13.23 -10.26 -17.07
CA THR A 80 13.14 -10.01 -18.52
C THR A 80 12.88 -11.28 -19.32
N GLY A 81 12.16 -11.17 -20.44
CA GLY A 81 11.86 -12.30 -21.33
C GLY A 81 10.60 -13.05 -20.93
N GLU A 82 10.45 -14.29 -21.42
CA GLU A 82 9.16 -14.97 -21.44
C GLU A 82 8.83 -15.75 -20.15
N LEU A 83 7.54 -15.99 -19.93
CA LEU A 83 7.06 -16.91 -18.90
C LEU A 83 7.44 -18.36 -19.30
N PRO A 84 7.92 -19.23 -18.39
CA PRO A 84 8.34 -20.58 -18.78
C PRO A 84 7.22 -21.39 -19.43
N SER A 85 7.41 -21.82 -20.69
CA SER A 85 6.34 -22.40 -21.52
C SER A 85 5.67 -23.68 -20.97
N ARG A 86 6.31 -24.33 -20.00
CA ARG A 86 5.84 -25.52 -19.29
C ARG A 86 5.43 -25.27 -17.83
N ILE A 87 5.20 -24.01 -17.43
CA ILE A 87 4.85 -23.65 -16.04
C ILE A 87 3.57 -24.36 -15.56
N CYS A 88 2.64 -24.63 -16.48
CA CYS A 88 1.38 -25.32 -16.18
C CYS A 88 1.45 -26.85 -16.16
N ASP A 89 2.61 -27.46 -16.45
CA ASP A 89 2.86 -28.88 -16.15
C ASP A 89 2.82 -29.13 -14.62
N ILE A 90 3.00 -28.08 -13.81
CA ILE A 90 2.83 -28.10 -12.36
C ILE A 90 1.33 -28.14 -12.03
N LEU A 91 0.72 -29.34 -12.07
CA LEU A 91 -0.73 -29.54 -11.94
C LEU A 91 -1.37 -28.99 -10.65
N VAL A 92 -0.57 -28.69 -9.61
CA VAL A 92 -1.04 -28.14 -8.32
C VAL A 92 -0.91 -26.62 -8.20
N LEU A 93 -0.43 -25.94 -9.24
CA LEU A 93 -0.17 -24.49 -9.26
C LEU A 93 -1.48 -23.69 -9.19
N LYS A 94 -1.56 -22.79 -8.20
CA LYS A 94 -2.75 -21.99 -7.84
C LYS A 94 -2.49 -20.49 -7.86
N TYR A 95 -1.27 -20.06 -7.56
CA TYR A 95 -0.92 -18.65 -7.43
C TYR A 95 0.30 -18.33 -8.30
N VAL A 96 0.12 -17.44 -9.28
CA VAL A 96 1.21 -16.91 -10.12
C VAL A 96 1.18 -15.41 -10.02
N SER A 97 2.24 -14.81 -9.47
CA SER A 97 2.47 -13.36 -9.50
C SER A 97 3.87 -13.08 -10.04
N VAL A 98 3.92 -12.27 -11.10
CA VAL A 98 5.16 -11.75 -11.71
C VAL A 98 5.05 -10.24 -11.97
N GLY A 99 4.06 -9.57 -11.35
CA GLY A 99 3.72 -8.21 -11.71
C GLY A 99 4.81 -7.17 -11.39
N SER A 100 4.88 -6.07 -12.12
CA SER A 100 5.97 -5.05 -12.01
C SER A 100 7.35 -5.65 -12.30
N ASN A 101 7.56 -6.03 -13.56
CA ASN A 101 8.81 -6.53 -14.14
C ASN A 101 8.93 -6.03 -15.60
N ALA A 102 9.88 -6.56 -16.38
CA ALA A 102 10.05 -6.32 -17.82
C ALA A 102 9.93 -7.64 -18.63
N LEU A 103 9.03 -8.54 -18.21
CA LEU A 103 8.73 -9.78 -18.91
C LEU A 103 7.93 -9.50 -20.18
N SER A 104 8.05 -10.38 -21.18
CA SER A 104 7.54 -10.17 -22.54
C SER A 104 7.05 -11.45 -23.21
N GLY A 105 6.61 -11.35 -24.47
CA GLY A 105 6.13 -12.48 -25.26
C GLY A 105 4.63 -12.75 -25.08
N SER A 106 4.16 -13.89 -25.59
CA SER A 106 2.79 -14.37 -25.38
C SER A 106 2.70 -15.21 -24.10
N VAL A 107 1.49 -15.34 -23.54
CA VAL A 107 1.20 -16.18 -22.35
C VAL A 107 -0.06 -17.04 -22.49
N LEU A 108 -0.78 -16.94 -23.62
CA LEU A 108 -2.09 -17.59 -23.77
C LEU A 108 -1.97 -19.12 -23.79
N GLU A 109 -1.02 -19.67 -24.56
CA GLU A 109 -0.83 -21.11 -24.68
C GLU A 109 -0.32 -21.73 -23.37
N GLU A 110 0.43 -20.97 -22.59
CA GLU A 110 0.95 -21.34 -21.28
C GLU A 110 -0.21 -21.42 -20.29
N ILE A 111 -0.77 -20.25 -19.99
CA ILE A 111 -1.71 -20.05 -18.88
C ILE A 111 -3.03 -20.81 -19.10
N SER A 112 -3.47 -21.00 -20.34
CA SER A 112 -4.70 -21.77 -20.65
C SER A 112 -4.66 -23.23 -20.17
N LYS A 113 -3.47 -23.79 -19.89
CA LYS A 113 -3.29 -25.15 -19.35
C LYS A 113 -3.42 -25.19 -17.82
N CYS A 114 -3.29 -24.06 -17.11
CA CYS A 114 -3.24 -23.96 -15.64
C CYS A 114 -4.63 -24.03 -14.95
N GLN A 115 -5.42 -25.09 -15.18
CA GLN A 115 -6.79 -25.23 -14.64
C GLN A 115 -6.91 -25.18 -13.10
N SER A 116 -5.81 -25.34 -12.37
CA SER A 116 -5.75 -25.25 -10.90
C SER A 116 -5.65 -23.82 -10.35
N LEU A 117 -5.54 -22.79 -11.21
CA LEU A 117 -5.36 -21.40 -10.79
C LEU A 117 -6.48 -20.88 -9.85
N ARG A 118 -6.04 -19.99 -8.96
CA ARG A 118 -6.84 -19.22 -8.01
C ARG A 118 -6.51 -17.74 -8.05
N SER A 119 -5.24 -17.40 -8.31
CA SER A 119 -4.77 -16.03 -8.49
C SER A 119 -3.76 -15.99 -9.64
N LEU A 120 -3.99 -15.10 -10.59
CA LEU A 120 -3.05 -14.75 -11.65
C LEU A 120 -2.79 -13.25 -11.59
N ASP A 121 -1.52 -12.86 -11.56
CA ASP A 121 -1.03 -11.49 -11.62
C ASP A 121 0.16 -11.40 -12.58
N LEU A 122 -0.10 -10.85 -13.76
CA LEU A 122 0.88 -10.55 -14.81
C LEU A 122 1.10 -9.03 -14.96
N SER A 123 0.61 -8.23 -14.01
CA SER A 123 0.47 -6.77 -14.18
C SER A 123 1.80 -6.04 -14.42
N ARG A 124 1.79 -4.86 -15.05
CA ARG A 124 2.98 -3.98 -15.19
C ARG A 124 4.20 -4.72 -15.77
N ASN A 125 4.06 -5.19 -17.01
CA ASN A 125 5.06 -5.91 -17.80
C ASN A 125 4.93 -5.47 -19.28
N SER A 126 5.63 -6.16 -20.20
CA SER A 126 5.52 -5.99 -21.66
C SER A 126 5.02 -7.29 -22.33
N PHE A 127 4.06 -7.98 -21.71
CA PHE A 127 3.41 -9.13 -22.35
C PHE A 127 2.52 -8.68 -23.52
N THR A 128 2.48 -9.50 -24.57
CA THR A 128 1.93 -9.17 -25.89
C THR A 128 0.95 -10.25 -26.37
N GLY A 129 0.23 -9.97 -27.46
CA GLY A 129 -0.69 -10.93 -28.06
C GLY A 129 -2.03 -11.00 -27.29
N LEU A 130 -2.69 -12.15 -27.30
CA LEU A 130 -4.00 -12.30 -26.66
C LEU A 130 -3.87 -12.47 -25.14
N ALA A 131 -4.65 -11.70 -24.38
CA ALA A 131 -4.74 -11.87 -22.93
C ALA A 131 -5.34 -13.25 -22.55
N PRO A 132 -4.88 -13.89 -21.46
CA PRO A 132 -5.32 -15.24 -21.04
C PRO A 132 -6.71 -15.25 -20.38
N LEU A 133 -7.72 -14.61 -21.00
CA LEU A 133 -9.07 -14.40 -20.45
C LEU A 133 -9.88 -15.69 -20.23
N GLY A 134 -9.47 -16.83 -20.80
CA GLY A 134 -10.04 -18.15 -20.47
C GLY A 134 -9.88 -18.56 -18.99
N VAL A 135 -8.94 -17.95 -18.25
CA VAL A 135 -8.77 -18.16 -16.79
C VAL A 135 -10.00 -17.72 -15.99
N LEU A 136 -10.81 -16.81 -16.54
CA LEU A 136 -12.07 -16.35 -15.92
C LEU A 136 -13.11 -17.48 -15.79
N GLU A 137 -13.00 -18.54 -16.61
CA GLU A 137 -13.87 -19.72 -16.56
C GLU A 137 -13.35 -20.84 -15.65
N PHE A 138 -12.10 -20.75 -15.18
CA PHE A 138 -11.53 -21.82 -14.34
C PHE A 138 -12.22 -21.86 -12.97
N LYS A 139 -12.69 -23.04 -12.57
CA LYS A 139 -13.60 -23.29 -11.43
C LYS A 139 -13.20 -22.66 -10.08
N ASN A 140 -11.92 -22.34 -9.85
CA ASN A 140 -11.41 -21.82 -8.58
C ASN A 140 -10.77 -20.42 -8.68
N THR A 141 -10.81 -19.74 -9.83
CA THR A 141 -10.25 -18.38 -9.97
C THR A 141 -10.94 -17.41 -9.00
N THR A 142 -10.14 -16.60 -8.31
CA THR A 142 -10.59 -15.58 -7.35
C THR A 142 -10.09 -14.18 -7.70
N TYR A 143 -8.95 -14.10 -8.39
CA TYR A 143 -8.23 -12.88 -8.72
C TYR A 143 -7.54 -13.05 -10.08
N PHE A 144 -7.81 -12.13 -11.00
CA PHE A 144 -7.20 -12.07 -12.32
C PHE A 144 -6.71 -10.64 -12.57
N ASN A 145 -5.40 -10.47 -12.71
CA ASN A 145 -4.79 -9.20 -13.08
C ASN A 145 -3.81 -9.39 -14.24
N VAL A 146 -4.01 -8.64 -15.32
CA VAL A 146 -3.15 -8.58 -16.51
C VAL A 146 -2.86 -7.14 -16.94
N SER A 147 -3.11 -6.16 -16.07
CA SER A 147 -3.09 -4.74 -16.44
C SER A 147 -1.70 -4.18 -16.72
N HIS A 148 -1.62 -3.04 -17.39
CA HIS A 148 -0.36 -2.38 -17.74
C HIS A 148 0.57 -3.33 -18.53
N ASN A 149 0.10 -3.75 -19.70
CA ASN A 149 0.78 -4.65 -20.65
C ASN A 149 0.47 -4.22 -22.10
N GLU A 150 0.91 -5.00 -23.07
CA GLU A 150 0.71 -4.79 -24.51
C GLU A 150 -0.27 -5.85 -25.09
N PHE A 151 -1.23 -6.34 -24.30
CA PHE A 151 -2.23 -7.30 -24.77
C PHE A 151 -3.22 -6.65 -25.75
N VAL A 152 -3.61 -7.42 -26.77
CA VAL A 152 -4.48 -7.03 -27.88
C VAL A 152 -5.62 -8.05 -28.07
N GLY A 153 -6.59 -7.70 -28.91
CA GLY A 153 -7.71 -8.56 -29.25
C GLY A 153 -8.95 -8.33 -28.38
N GLU A 154 -9.97 -9.13 -28.61
CA GLU A 154 -11.31 -8.94 -28.03
C GLU A 154 -11.49 -9.68 -26.71
N ILE A 155 -12.37 -9.16 -25.84
CA ILE A 155 -12.79 -9.87 -24.63
C ILE A 155 -13.79 -10.95 -25.06
N PRO A 156 -13.46 -12.26 -24.93
CA PRO A 156 -14.32 -13.33 -25.41
C PRO A 156 -15.59 -13.46 -24.54
N ALA A 157 -16.65 -14.02 -25.13
CA ALA A 157 -17.86 -14.37 -24.38
C ALA A 157 -17.54 -15.39 -23.27
N ILE A 158 -17.94 -15.09 -22.05
CA ILE A 158 -17.65 -15.87 -20.83
C ILE A 158 -18.83 -16.82 -20.57
N GLY A 159 -18.77 -18.01 -21.15
CA GLY A 159 -19.85 -19.01 -21.12
C GLY A 159 -20.12 -19.59 -19.73
N THR A 160 -19.10 -19.73 -18.88
CA THR A 160 -19.29 -20.08 -17.46
C THR A 160 -18.23 -19.39 -16.61
N CYS A 161 -18.54 -18.20 -16.09
CA CYS A 161 -17.62 -17.49 -15.20
C CYS A 161 -17.43 -18.22 -13.86
N SER A 162 -16.22 -18.14 -13.32
CA SER A 162 -15.86 -18.81 -12.07
C SER A 162 -16.68 -18.32 -10.88
N GLY A 163 -17.34 -19.25 -10.18
CA GLY A 163 -18.20 -18.94 -9.04
C GLY A 163 -17.48 -18.30 -7.84
N THR A 164 -16.15 -18.26 -7.83
CA THR A 164 -15.31 -17.66 -6.79
C THR A 164 -14.61 -16.37 -7.21
N LEU A 165 -14.83 -15.88 -8.44
CA LEU A 165 -14.13 -14.71 -8.98
C LEU A 165 -14.61 -13.42 -8.30
N GLU A 166 -13.70 -12.68 -7.68
CA GLU A 166 -14.00 -11.40 -7.02
C GLU A 166 -13.29 -10.19 -7.65
N PHE A 167 -12.25 -10.40 -8.48
CA PHE A 167 -11.42 -9.31 -9.00
C PHE A 167 -10.97 -9.59 -10.45
N ILE A 168 -11.27 -8.66 -11.35
CA ILE A 168 -10.74 -8.56 -12.71
C ILE A 168 -10.08 -7.18 -12.86
N ASP A 169 -8.80 -7.15 -13.23
CA ASP A 169 -8.11 -5.96 -13.73
C ASP A 169 -7.41 -6.32 -15.06
N ALA A 170 -7.87 -5.72 -16.15
CA ALA A 170 -7.27 -5.81 -17.47
C ALA A 170 -6.97 -4.41 -18.04
N SER A 171 -6.88 -3.41 -17.17
CA SER A 171 -6.65 -2.02 -17.54
C SER A 171 -5.30 -1.78 -18.23
N TRP A 172 -5.10 -0.61 -18.85
CA TRP A 172 -3.81 -0.21 -19.45
C TRP A 172 -3.24 -1.27 -20.41
N ASN A 173 -4.02 -1.59 -21.43
CA ASN A 173 -3.68 -2.56 -22.48
C ASN A 173 -4.14 -2.01 -23.84
N SER A 174 -4.16 -2.85 -24.87
CA SER A 174 -4.69 -2.53 -26.20
C SER A 174 -5.87 -3.43 -26.61
N LEU A 175 -6.63 -3.93 -25.64
CA LEU A 175 -7.84 -4.74 -25.88
C LEU A 175 -8.89 -3.95 -26.65
N SER A 176 -9.63 -4.62 -27.53
CA SER A 176 -10.53 -4.00 -28.51
C SER A 176 -11.90 -4.68 -28.56
N GLY A 177 -12.83 -4.14 -29.36
CA GLY A 177 -14.17 -4.70 -29.52
C GLY A 177 -15.11 -4.38 -28.36
N GLU A 178 -16.27 -5.02 -28.33
CA GLU A 178 -17.33 -4.73 -27.36
C GLU A 178 -17.09 -5.43 -26.01
N ILE A 179 -17.63 -4.87 -24.93
CA ILE A 179 -17.69 -5.57 -23.63
C ILE A 179 -18.79 -6.64 -23.74
N PRO A 180 -18.49 -7.95 -23.66
CA PRO A 180 -19.48 -8.99 -23.91
C PRO A 180 -20.50 -9.04 -22.76
N THR A 181 -21.80 -9.07 -23.09
CA THR A 181 -22.91 -9.10 -22.11
C THR A 181 -22.75 -10.21 -21.04
N SER A 182 -22.14 -11.33 -21.43
CA SER A 182 -21.77 -12.46 -20.56
C SER A 182 -20.83 -12.11 -19.39
N ILE A 183 -20.23 -10.92 -19.32
CA ILE A 183 -19.51 -10.45 -18.13
C ILE A 183 -20.41 -10.47 -16.89
N SER A 184 -21.73 -10.33 -17.07
CA SER A 184 -22.74 -10.45 -16.02
C SER A 184 -22.83 -11.85 -15.40
N ASN A 185 -22.24 -12.89 -16.00
CA ASN A 185 -22.16 -14.24 -15.43
C ASN A 185 -21.25 -14.29 -14.19
N CYS A 186 -20.35 -13.33 -14.01
CA CYS A 186 -19.39 -13.28 -12.89
C CYS A 186 -20.02 -12.77 -11.58
N LYS A 187 -21.10 -13.41 -11.10
CA LYS A 187 -21.96 -12.91 -10.01
C LYS A 187 -21.28 -12.57 -8.67
N ASN A 188 -20.06 -13.05 -8.40
CA ASN A 188 -19.29 -12.72 -7.19
C ASN A 188 -18.25 -11.61 -7.36
N LEU A 189 -18.18 -10.99 -8.54
CA LEU A 189 -17.22 -9.94 -8.87
C LEU A 189 -17.42 -8.70 -7.99
N LYS A 190 -16.32 -8.17 -7.43
CA LYS A 190 -16.27 -6.98 -6.57
C LYS A 190 -15.50 -5.83 -7.22
N VAL A 191 -14.55 -6.13 -8.10
CA VAL A 191 -13.81 -5.13 -8.88
C VAL A 191 -13.77 -5.57 -10.34
N LEU A 192 -14.15 -4.65 -11.22
CA LEU A 192 -14.00 -4.78 -12.67
C LEU A 192 -13.28 -3.55 -13.21
N ASP A 193 -12.00 -3.67 -13.55
CA ASP A 193 -11.24 -2.62 -14.21
C ASP A 193 -10.88 -3.04 -15.63
N LEU A 194 -11.40 -2.29 -16.61
CA LEU A 194 -11.13 -2.42 -18.06
C LEU A 194 -10.61 -1.10 -18.65
N GLY A 195 -10.27 -0.12 -17.82
CA GLY A 195 -9.90 1.23 -18.26
C GLY A 195 -8.62 1.27 -19.11
N PHE A 196 -8.39 2.35 -19.84
CA PHE A 196 -7.19 2.58 -20.66
C PHE A 196 -6.95 1.44 -21.67
N ASN A 197 -7.93 1.25 -22.57
CA ASN A 197 -7.95 0.23 -23.63
C ASN A 197 -8.58 0.81 -24.92
N ASN A 198 -8.78 -0.02 -25.95
CA ASN A 198 -9.43 0.33 -27.22
C ASN A 198 -10.87 -0.23 -27.34
N LEU A 199 -11.55 -0.51 -26.22
CA LEU A 199 -12.90 -1.11 -26.22
C LEU A 199 -13.93 -0.15 -26.82
N ASN A 200 -14.94 -0.69 -27.50
CA ASN A 200 -15.95 0.06 -28.24
C ASN A 200 -17.37 -0.55 -28.04
N GLY A 201 -18.33 -0.17 -28.88
CA GLY A 201 -19.73 -0.53 -28.68
C GLY A 201 -20.36 0.31 -27.57
N THR A 202 -21.12 -0.33 -26.67
CA THR A 202 -21.84 0.31 -25.55
C THR A 202 -21.57 -0.39 -24.22
N ILE A 203 -21.90 0.26 -23.10
CA ILE A 203 -21.86 -0.38 -21.77
C ILE A 203 -23.04 -1.37 -21.66
N PRO A 204 -22.82 -2.67 -21.41
CA PRO A 204 -23.89 -3.65 -21.35
C PRO A 204 -24.88 -3.38 -20.21
N VAL A 205 -26.19 -3.37 -20.50
CA VAL A 205 -27.24 -3.16 -19.48
C VAL A 205 -27.21 -4.22 -18.36
N ASN A 206 -26.81 -5.45 -18.70
CA ASN A 206 -26.64 -6.56 -17.75
C ASN A 206 -25.51 -6.37 -16.72
N ILE A 207 -24.75 -5.28 -16.80
CA ILE A 207 -23.75 -4.95 -15.77
C ILE A 207 -24.41 -4.66 -14.41
N GLY A 208 -25.68 -4.23 -14.41
CA GLY A 208 -26.52 -4.13 -13.21
C GLY A 208 -26.80 -5.47 -12.52
N ASP A 209 -26.68 -6.59 -13.23
CA ASP A 209 -26.87 -7.94 -12.67
C ASP A 209 -25.64 -8.41 -11.83
N LEU A 210 -24.68 -7.53 -11.56
CA LEU A 210 -23.46 -7.77 -10.77
C LEU A 210 -23.54 -7.06 -9.41
N GLU A 211 -24.61 -7.33 -8.67
CA GLU A 211 -25.00 -6.76 -7.35
C GLU A 211 -23.88 -6.69 -6.29
N ARG A 212 -22.78 -7.44 -6.46
CA ARG A 212 -21.66 -7.55 -5.53
C ARG A 212 -20.46 -6.65 -5.88
N LEU A 213 -20.54 -5.90 -6.98
CA LEU A 213 -19.53 -4.92 -7.38
C LEU A 213 -19.40 -3.79 -6.34
N LEU A 214 -18.14 -3.45 -6.06
CA LEU A 214 -17.71 -2.36 -5.19
C LEU A 214 -16.98 -1.27 -5.99
N ALA A 215 -16.31 -1.64 -7.09
CA ALA A 215 -15.66 -0.71 -7.99
C ALA A 215 -15.78 -1.17 -9.44
N ILE A 216 -16.05 -0.21 -10.33
CA ILE A 216 -15.90 -0.38 -11.77
C ILE A 216 -15.16 0.82 -12.37
N SER A 217 -14.15 0.56 -13.21
CA SER A 217 -13.62 1.55 -14.15
C SER A 217 -13.71 1.01 -15.57
N LEU A 218 -14.24 1.82 -16.47
CA LEU A 218 -14.24 1.62 -17.92
C LEU A 218 -13.51 2.76 -18.66
N ALA A 219 -12.91 3.71 -17.93
CA ALA A 219 -12.41 4.98 -18.44
C ALA A 219 -11.38 4.87 -19.57
N ASN A 220 -11.18 5.94 -20.34
CA ASN A 220 -10.21 5.99 -21.45
C ASN A 220 -10.36 4.78 -22.41
N ASN A 221 -11.56 4.64 -22.96
CA ASN A 221 -11.94 3.68 -24.00
C ASN A 221 -12.77 4.40 -25.08
N SER A 222 -13.11 3.71 -26.16
CA SER A 222 -13.98 4.23 -27.23
C SER A 222 -15.47 3.88 -27.04
N LEU A 223 -15.90 3.49 -25.83
CA LEU A 223 -17.28 3.13 -25.50
C LEU A 223 -18.25 4.30 -25.77
N SER A 224 -19.48 3.98 -26.17
CA SER A 224 -20.50 4.94 -26.60
C SER A 224 -21.91 4.58 -26.08
N GLY A 225 -22.93 5.32 -26.50
CA GLY A 225 -24.30 5.14 -26.03
C GLY A 225 -24.58 5.92 -24.75
N THR A 226 -25.48 5.41 -23.90
CA THR A 226 -25.90 6.06 -22.65
C THR A 226 -25.34 5.33 -21.43
N ILE A 227 -25.20 6.02 -20.29
CA ILE A 227 -24.99 5.36 -18.99
C ILE A 227 -26.20 4.45 -18.70
N PRO A 228 -26.04 3.14 -18.45
CA PRO A 228 -27.17 2.26 -18.14
C PRO A 228 -27.76 2.56 -16.76
N ALA A 229 -29.09 2.75 -16.70
CA ALA A 229 -29.83 2.88 -15.44
C ALA A 229 -29.63 1.68 -14.49
N GLY A 230 -29.31 0.49 -15.03
CA GLY A 230 -29.00 -0.72 -14.27
C GLY A 230 -27.81 -0.58 -13.29
N PHE A 231 -26.95 0.43 -13.42
CA PHE A 231 -25.97 0.73 -12.36
C PHE A 231 -26.65 1.00 -11.01
N GLY A 232 -27.86 1.57 -11.00
CA GLY A 232 -28.66 1.80 -9.79
C GLY A 232 -29.07 0.54 -9.03
N SER A 233 -29.00 -0.65 -9.66
CA SER A 233 -29.21 -1.94 -8.99
C SER A 233 -28.02 -2.39 -8.15
N ILE A 234 -26.83 -1.81 -8.36
CA ILE A 234 -25.59 -2.18 -7.67
C ILE A 234 -25.46 -1.35 -6.38
N GLU A 235 -26.29 -1.64 -5.38
CA GLU A 235 -26.38 -0.85 -4.14
C GLU A 235 -25.01 -0.65 -3.45
N LEU A 236 -24.15 -1.68 -3.50
CA LEU A 236 -22.84 -1.73 -2.83
C LEU A 236 -21.71 -0.98 -3.56
N LEU A 237 -21.98 -0.40 -4.73
CA LEU A 237 -20.97 0.28 -5.54
C LEU A 237 -20.38 1.49 -4.79
N GLN A 238 -19.05 1.58 -4.75
CA GLN A 238 -18.29 2.65 -4.11
C GLN A 238 -17.51 3.51 -5.12
N VAL A 239 -17.10 2.95 -6.25
CA VAL A 239 -16.43 3.68 -7.35
C VAL A 239 -17.11 3.35 -8.67
N LEU A 240 -17.49 4.39 -9.40
CA LEU A 240 -18.00 4.33 -10.78
C LEU A 240 -17.23 5.34 -11.63
N ASP A 241 -16.23 4.83 -12.35
CA ASP A 241 -15.35 5.62 -13.22
C ASP A 241 -15.63 5.32 -14.70
N LEU A 242 -16.18 6.32 -15.39
CA LEU A 242 -16.55 6.31 -16.81
C LEU A 242 -15.90 7.48 -17.56
N HIS A 243 -14.77 8.02 -17.06
CA HIS A 243 -14.19 9.24 -17.64
C HIS A 243 -13.54 9.03 -19.01
N ASN A 244 -13.57 10.08 -19.85
CA ASN A 244 -13.00 10.07 -21.20
C ASN A 244 -13.52 8.91 -22.08
N LEU A 245 -14.84 8.92 -22.28
CA LEU A 245 -15.58 8.02 -23.17
C LEU A 245 -16.44 8.83 -24.16
N ASN A 246 -17.17 8.14 -25.04
CA ASN A 246 -18.10 8.77 -25.99
C ASN A 246 -19.57 8.66 -25.51
N LEU A 247 -19.83 8.67 -24.20
CA LEU A 247 -21.20 8.54 -23.66
C LEU A 247 -21.99 9.83 -23.88
N ALA A 248 -23.29 9.69 -24.15
CA ALA A 248 -24.25 10.75 -24.43
C ALA A 248 -25.58 10.52 -23.69
N GLY A 249 -26.52 11.46 -23.83
CA GLY A 249 -27.77 11.46 -23.07
C GLY A 249 -27.58 11.94 -21.62
N GLY A 250 -28.59 11.76 -20.78
CA GLY A 250 -28.58 12.21 -19.39
C GLY A 250 -27.91 11.26 -18.41
N ILE A 251 -27.55 11.80 -17.25
CA ILE A 251 -27.18 11.00 -16.06
C ILE A 251 -28.48 10.35 -15.53
N PRO A 252 -28.58 9.01 -15.44
CA PRO A 252 -29.82 8.35 -14.98
C PRO A 252 -30.12 8.66 -13.52
N GLU A 253 -31.39 8.93 -13.18
CA GLU A 253 -31.78 9.18 -11.77
C GLU A 253 -31.53 7.96 -10.88
N ASP A 254 -31.63 6.75 -11.44
CA ASP A 254 -31.41 5.47 -10.77
C ASP A 254 -30.01 5.34 -10.15
N ILE A 255 -29.01 6.08 -10.65
CA ILE A 255 -27.65 6.11 -10.10
C ILE A 255 -27.66 6.53 -8.62
N SER A 256 -28.64 7.34 -8.21
CA SER A 256 -28.83 7.79 -6.83
C SER A 256 -29.21 6.66 -5.85
N ASN A 257 -29.51 5.46 -6.34
CA ASN A 257 -29.69 4.27 -5.50
C ASN A 257 -28.37 3.64 -5.01
N CYS A 258 -27.22 3.98 -5.62
CA CYS A 258 -25.89 3.58 -5.16
C CYS A 258 -25.49 4.33 -3.89
N ARG A 259 -26.16 4.07 -2.76
CA ARG A 259 -26.03 4.84 -1.51
C ARG A 259 -24.63 4.73 -0.88
N PHE A 260 -23.85 3.73 -1.25
CA PHE A 260 -22.46 3.57 -0.81
C PHE A 260 -21.43 4.24 -1.74
N LEU A 261 -21.86 4.86 -2.85
CA LEU A 261 -20.97 5.49 -3.82
C LEU A 261 -20.15 6.62 -3.17
N ARG A 262 -18.83 6.56 -3.37
CA ARG A 262 -17.85 7.55 -2.95
C ARG A 262 -17.34 8.36 -4.13
N GLU A 263 -17.20 7.72 -5.28
CA GLU A 263 -16.58 8.29 -6.46
C GLU A 263 -17.48 8.08 -7.67
N LEU A 264 -17.90 9.20 -8.26
CA LEU A 264 -18.59 9.25 -9.54
C LEU A 264 -17.80 10.18 -10.46
N ASP A 265 -17.04 9.59 -11.38
CA ASP A 265 -16.40 10.32 -12.48
C ASP A 265 -17.07 9.91 -13.79
N VAL A 266 -17.73 10.88 -14.42
CA VAL A 266 -18.29 10.76 -15.78
C VAL A 266 -17.78 11.90 -16.67
N SER A 267 -16.64 12.48 -16.31
CA SER A 267 -16.05 13.63 -16.96
C SER A 267 -15.55 13.31 -18.38
N VAL A 268 -15.31 14.34 -19.17
CA VAL A 268 -14.78 14.22 -20.55
C VAL A 268 -15.67 13.33 -21.44
N ASN A 269 -16.98 13.60 -21.45
CA ASN A 269 -17.98 12.84 -22.21
C ASN A 269 -18.88 13.81 -23.02
N MET A 270 -19.97 13.30 -23.61
CA MET A 270 -20.98 14.08 -24.34
C MET A 270 -22.33 14.13 -23.62
N LEU A 271 -22.35 13.95 -22.29
CA LEU A 271 -23.59 13.91 -21.49
C LEU A 271 -24.31 15.25 -21.50
N GLU A 272 -25.63 15.21 -21.54
CA GLU A 272 -26.51 16.38 -21.72
C GLU A 272 -27.72 16.33 -20.77
N GLY A 273 -28.58 17.36 -20.83
CA GLY A 273 -29.68 17.52 -19.87
C GLY A 273 -29.20 18.07 -18.52
N HIS A 274 -30.04 17.99 -17.50
CA HIS A 274 -29.74 18.54 -16.18
C HIS A 274 -28.96 17.55 -15.31
N ILE A 275 -28.24 18.07 -14.30
CA ILE A 275 -27.78 17.27 -13.17
C ILE A 275 -29.03 16.78 -12.42
N PRO A 276 -29.18 15.47 -12.10
CA PRO A 276 -30.33 15.00 -11.35
C PRO A 276 -30.36 15.58 -9.93
N ASP A 277 -31.49 16.16 -9.52
CA ASP A 277 -31.67 16.65 -8.15
C ASP A 277 -31.46 15.53 -7.12
N THR A 278 -31.78 14.28 -7.49
CA THR A 278 -31.73 13.06 -6.67
C THR A 278 -30.33 12.63 -6.23
N LEU A 279 -29.25 13.16 -6.83
CA LEU A 279 -27.87 12.79 -6.46
C LEU A 279 -27.56 13.01 -4.96
N TYR A 280 -28.31 13.87 -4.26
CA TYR A 280 -28.19 14.08 -2.81
C TYR A 280 -28.35 12.79 -1.97
N ASN A 281 -29.02 11.76 -2.51
CA ASN A 281 -29.26 10.49 -1.82
C ASN A 281 -27.96 9.69 -1.59
N MET A 282 -26.92 9.94 -2.39
CA MET A 282 -25.60 9.32 -2.26
C MET A 282 -24.76 9.99 -1.16
N SER A 283 -25.26 9.97 0.08
CA SER A 283 -24.64 10.61 1.26
C SER A 283 -23.24 10.11 1.66
N ASN A 284 -22.65 9.19 0.89
CA ASN A 284 -21.27 8.74 1.01
C ASN A 284 -20.32 9.35 -0.04
N LEU A 285 -20.80 10.18 -0.96
CA LEU A 285 -20.02 10.71 -2.06
C LEU A 285 -18.90 11.65 -1.58
N GLU A 286 -17.68 11.34 -1.99
CA GLU A 286 -16.43 12.05 -1.70
C GLU A 286 -15.89 12.78 -2.95
N VAL A 287 -16.12 12.21 -4.14
CA VAL A 287 -15.67 12.71 -5.45
C VAL A 287 -16.84 12.74 -6.42
N LEU A 288 -17.08 13.91 -7.03
CA LEU A 288 -18.05 14.11 -8.10
C LEU A 288 -17.42 14.96 -9.20
N ASP A 289 -16.99 14.31 -10.29
CA ASP A 289 -16.51 14.99 -11.49
C ASP A 289 -17.52 14.78 -12.64
N LEU A 290 -18.20 15.88 -13.00
CA LEU A 290 -19.11 15.96 -14.14
C LEU A 290 -18.53 16.86 -15.24
N SER A 291 -17.25 17.24 -15.15
CA SER A 291 -16.65 18.27 -15.99
C SER A 291 -16.52 17.85 -17.45
N ARG A 292 -16.32 18.83 -18.35
CA ARG A 292 -16.06 18.60 -19.78
C ARG A 292 -17.16 17.76 -20.45
N ASN A 293 -18.41 18.19 -20.24
CA ASN A 293 -19.63 17.58 -20.75
C ASN A 293 -20.53 18.66 -21.41
N ARG A 294 -21.80 18.35 -21.68
CA ARG A 294 -22.82 19.26 -22.25
C ARG A 294 -24.01 19.47 -21.29
N LEU A 295 -23.82 19.24 -20.00
CA LEU A 295 -24.85 19.37 -18.98
C LEU A 295 -25.35 20.81 -18.90
N ASN A 296 -26.66 20.97 -18.70
CA ASN A 296 -27.38 22.24 -18.74
C ASN A 296 -28.37 22.37 -17.57
N GLY A 297 -29.30 23.34 -17.64
CA GLY A 297 -30.17 23.68 -16.52
C GLY A 297 -29.39 24.42 -15.41
N SER A 298 -29.85 24.28 -14.17
CA SER A 298 -29.23 24.89 -12.98
C SER A 298 -28.52 23.87 -12.12
N ILE A 299 -27.49 24.29 -11.38
CA ILE A 299 -26.87 23.44 -10.35
C ILE A 299 -27.91 23.17 -9.24
N PRO A 300 -28.26 21.90 -8.91
CA PRO A 300 -29.25 21.61 -7.88
C PRO A 300 -28.80 22.08 -6.50
N SER A 301 -29.69 22.77 -5.76
CA SER A 301 -29.42 23.15 -4.38
C SER A 301 -29.29 21.96 -3.43
N SER A 302 -29.83 20.80 -3.82
CA SER A 302 -29.75 19.53 -3.10
C SER A 302 -28.32 18.98 -2.99
N LEU A 303 -27.41 19.33 -3.93
CA LEU A 303 -25.99 18.95 -3.86
C LEU A 303 -25.32 19.46 -2.59
N GLY A 304 -25.80 20.59 -2.03
CA GLY A 304 -25.32 21.12 -0.74
C GLY A 304 -25.59 20.23 0.49
N ASN A 305 -26.30 19.12 0.33
CA ASN A 305 -26.51 18.11 1.37
C ASN A 305 -25.42 17.02 1.38
N LEU A 306 -24.58 16.93 0.35
CA LEU A 306 -23.55 15.89 0.19
C LEU A 306 -22.29 16.20 1.01
N SER A 307 -22.45 16.26 2.33
CA SER A 307 -21.49 16.77 3.32
C SER A 307 -20.11 16.10 3.39
N LYS A 308 -19.85 15.03 2.62
CA LYS A 308 -18.56 14.33 2.53
C LYS A 308 -17.75 14.66 1.28
N ILE A 309 -18.30 15.44 0.35
CA ILE A 309 -17.64 15.80 -0.90
C ILE A 309 -16.34 16.57 -0.62
N GLN A 310 -15.25 16.03 -1.15
CA GLN A 310 -13.89 16.56 -1.16
C GLN A 310 -13.50 17.09 -2.55
N LEU A 311 -14.08 16.56 -3.64
CA LEU A 311 -13.89 17.05 -5.01
C LEU A 311 -15.25 17.27 -5.69
N LEU A 312 -15.48 18.50 -6.17
CA LEU A 312 -16.62 18.85 -7.01
C LEU A 312 -16.17 19.66 -8.23
N ASP A 313 -16.06 19.01 -9.39
CA ASP A 313 -15.79 19.68 -10.66
C ASP A 313 -17.01 19.60 -11.59
N LEU A 314 -17.58 20.75 -11.90
CA LEU A 314 -18.68 20.93 -12.84
C LEU A 314 -18.25 21.78 -14.06
N SER A 315 -16.95 22.01 -14.23
CA SER A 315 -16.43 22.94 -15.23
C SER A 315 -16.60 22.46 -16.66
N GLN A 316 -16.49 23.38 -17.63
CA GLN A 316 -16.58 23.07 -19.06
C GLN A 316 -17.89 22.33 -19.41
N ASN A 317 -19.01 22.96 -19.04
CA ASN A 317 -20.37 22.50 -19.28
C ASN A 317 -21.24 23.68 -19.80
N SER A 318 -22.55 23.49 -19.89
CA SER A 318 -23.55 24.51 -20.26
C SER A 318 -24.48 24.87 -19.10
N LEU A 319 -24.03 24.73 -17.85
CA LEU A 319 -24.82 25.02 -16.64
C LEU A 319 -25.11 26.52 -16.53
N SER A 320 -26.25 26.85 -15.94
CA SER A 320 -26.83 28.20 -15.95
C SER A 320 -27.54 28.54 -14.63
N GLY A 321 -28.15 29.73 -14.55
CA GLY A 321 -28.74 30.24 -13.31
C GLY A 321 -27.68 30.69 -12.31
N SER A 322 -27.99 30.66 -11.01
CA SER A 322 -27.10 31.12 -9.93
C SER A 322 -26.49 29.96 -9.15
N ILE A 323 -25.27 30.16 -8.65
CA ILE A 323 -24.61 29.22 -7.73
C ILE A 323 -25.45 29.09 -6.44
N PRO A 324 -25.93 27.89 -6.05
CA PRO A 324 -26.71 27.72 -4.83
C PRO A 324 -25.89 28.04 -3.58
N PRO A 325 -26.38 28.90 -2.65
CA PRO A 325 -25.70 29.14 -1.38
C PRO A 325 -25.52 27.89 -0.52
N SER A 326 -26.35 26.86 -0.70
CA SER A 326 -26.25 25.57 -0.01
C SER A 326 -24.95 24.81 -0.30
N LEU A 327 -24.25 25.09 -1.41
CA LEU A 327 -22.91 24.55 -1.64
C LEU A 327 -21.90 25.04 -0.58
N GLY A 328 -22.20 26.14 0.13
CA GLY A 328 -21.42 26.63 1.26
C GLY A 328 -21.44 25.71 2.49
N ASN A 329 -22.33 24.70 2.52
CA ASN A 329 -22.37 23.65 3.54
C ASN A 329 -21.35 22.53 3.32
N LEU A 330 -20.72 22.48 2.14
CA LEU A 330 -19.77 21.43 1.74
C LEU A 330 -18.39 21.68 2.35
N ASN A 331 -18.33 21.67 3.69
CA ASN A 331 -17.17 22.03 4.52
C ASN A 331 -15.96 21.09 4.38
N MET A 332 -16.03 20.10 3.48
CA MET A 332 -14.99 19.11 3.20
C MET A 332 -14.32 19.29 1.83
N LEU A 333 -14.77 20.26 1.03
CA LEU A 333 -14.19 20.56 -0.28
C LEU A 333 -12.69 20.86 -0.19
N THR A 334 -11.92 20.12 -0.99
CA THR A 334 -10.47 20.28 -1.23
C THR A 334 -10.19 20.69 -2.68
N HIS A 335 -11.12 20.40 -3.60
CA HIS A 335 -11.17 20.90 -4.98
C HIS A 335 -12.60 21.29 -5.34
N PHE A 336 -12.78 22.48 -5.90
CA PHE A 336 -14.06 23.00 -6.33
C PHE A 336 -13.89 23.85 -7.59
N ASN A 337 -14.65 23.57 -8.64
CA ASN A 337 -14.50 24.23 -9.93
C ASN A 337 -15.81 24.28 -10.72
N LEU A 338 -16.24 25.49 -11.07
CA LEU A 338 -17.44 25.80 -11.86
C LEU A 338 -17.10 26.55 -13.17
N SER A 339 -15.81 26.66 -13.53
CA SER A 339 -15.35 27.48 -14.64
C SER A 339 -15.87 27.01 -15.99
N TYR A 340 -15.86 27.89 -17.01
CA TYR A 340 -16.37 27.59 -18.36
C TYR A 340 -17.81 27.03 -18.34
N ASN A 341 -18.74 27.85 -17.87
CA ASN A 341 -20.18 27.59 -17.85
C ASN A 341 -20.94 28.90 -18.18
N ASN A 342 -22.27 28.87 -18.13
CA ASN A 342 -23.14 30.03 -18.35
C ASN A 342 -23.80 30.51 -17.03
N LEU A 343 -23.09 30.40 -15.91
CA LEU A 343 -23.59 30.81 -14.59
C LEU A 343 -23.67 32.34 -14.46
N SER A 344 -24.55 32.79 -13.56
CA SER A 344 -25.00 34.17 -13.47
C SER A 344 -25.32 34.62 -12.04
N GLY A 345 -25.22 35.93 -11.79
CA GLY A 345 -25.53 36.54 -10.50
C GLY A 345 -24.32 36.63 -9.57
N MET A 346 -24.60 36.83 -8.27
CA MET A 346 -23.55 37.05 -7.27
C MET A 346 -23.01 35.73 -6.72
N ILE A 347 -21.68 35.58 -6.64
CA ILE A 347 -21.04 34.45 -5.96
C ILE A 347 -21.43 34.46 -4.47
N PRO A 348 -21.92 33.35 -3.88
CA PRO A 348 -22.30 33.30 -2.47
C PRO A 348 -21.15 33.64 -1.53
N THR A 349 -21.44 34.41 -0.48
CA THR A 349 -20.45 34.93 0.49
C THR A 349 -20.03 33.90 1.55
N HIS A 350 -20.02 32.62 1.21
CA HIS A 350 -19.50 31.55 2.08
C HIS A 350 -18.01 31.37 1.82
N GLN A 351 -17.19 31.43 2.88
CA GLN A 351 -15.74 31.28 2.79
C GLN A 351 -15.34 29.96 2.12
N THR A 352 -16.09 28.87 2.35
CA THR A 352 -15.97 27.55 1.72
C THR A 352 -16.03 27.58 0.19
N ILE A 353 -16.75 28.54 -0.40
CA ILE A 353 -16.86 28.71 -1.86
C ILE A 353 -15.78 29.68 -2.34
N GLN A 354 -15.56 30.79 -1.62
CA GLN A 354 -14.72 31.89 -2.06
C GLN A 354 -13.21 31.62 -1.93
N SER A 355 -12.81 30.67 -1.09
CA SER A 355 -11.41 30.24 -0.88
C SER A 355 -10.72 29.73 -2.15
N PHE A 356 -11.46 29.10 -3.06
CA PHE A 356 -10.95 28.52 -4.30
C PHE A 356 -10.52 29.55 -5.37
N GLY A 357 -10.72 30.84 -5.10
CA GLY A 357 -10.18 31.93 -5.91
C GLY A 357 -10.85 32.11 -7.28
N ALA A 358 -10.40 33.13 -8.03
CA ALA A 358 -11.06 33.57 -9.26
C ALA A 358 -11.09 32.53 -10.39
N LEU A 359 -10.13 31.60 -10.43
CA LEU A 359 -10.02 30.60 -11.50
C LEU A 359 -11.20 29.62 -11.50
N ALA A 360 -11.65 29.19 -10.31
CA ALA A 360 -12.79 28.27 -10.14
C ALA A 360 -14.13 28.82 -10.67
N PHE A 361 -14.23 30.14 -10.90
CA PHE A 361 -15.42 30.81 -11.44
C PHE A 361 -15.20 31.39 -12.84
N SER A 362 -13.98 31.28 -13.39
CA SER A 362 -13.58 31.93 -14.64
C SER A 362 -14.44 31.48 -15.83
N ASN A 363 -14.54 32.33 -16.85
CA ASN A 363 -15.32 32.05 -18.07
C ASN A 363 -16.81 31.75 -17.81
N ASN A 364 -17.40 32.40 -16.80
CA ASN A 364 -18.85 32.52 -16.59
C ASN A 364 -19.24 34.01 -16.75
N PRO A 365 -19.79 34.44 -17.90
CA PRO A 365 -19.93 35.86 -18.21
C PRO A 365 -20.98 36.60 -17.35
N GLY A 366 -21.87 35.87 -16.67
CA GLY A 366 -22.88 36.45 -15.78
C GLY A 366 -22.48 36.54 -14.31
N LEU A 367 -21.36 35.94 -13.88
CA LEU A 367 -20.96 35.92 -12.47
C LEU A 367 -20.24 37.20 -12.03
N CYS A 368 -20.50 37.63 -10.80
CA CYS A 368 -19.84 38.77 -10.17
C CYS A 368 -19.77 38.64 -8.64
N GLY A 369 -19.01 39.53 -8.00
CA GLY A 369 -18.70 39.46 -6.56
C GLY A 369 -17.45 38.61 -6.28
N PHE A 370 -16.88 38.79 -5.09
CA PHE A 370 -15.62 38.14 -4.70
C PHE A 370 -15.70 36.61 -4.81
N PRO A 371 -14.66 35.91 -5.33
CA PRO A 371 -13.34 36.40 -5.72
C PRO A 371 -13.23 37.05 -7.11
N LEU A 372 -14.34 37.23 -7.84
CA LEU A 372 -14.38 38.04 -9.07
C LEU A 372 -14.62 39.54 -8.77
N ALA A 373 -14.67 40.36 -9.82
CA ALA A 373 -14.96 41.79 -9.72
C ALA A 373 -16.36 42.07 -9.14
N SER A 374 -16.50 43.14 -8.36
CA SER A 374 -17.76 43.51 -7.70
C SER A 374 -18.90 43.77 -8.69
N CYS A 375 -20.09 43.26 -8.36
CA CYS A 375 -21.31 43.44 -9.16
C CYS A 375 -21.66 44.92 -9.36
N SER A 376 -21.38 45.47 -10.55
CA SER A 376 -21.64 46.87 -10.88
C SER A 376 -23.13 47.12 -11.11
N ARG A 377 -23.79 47.83 -10.18
CA ARG A 377 -25.23 48.16 -10.23
C ARG A 377 -25.63 49.24 -11.25
N SER A 378 -25.11 49.16 -12.48
CA SER A 378 -25.68 49.87 -13.64
C SER A 378 -25.04 49.40 -14.94
N ALA A 379 -25.76 48.58 -15.72
CA ALA A 379 -25.52 48.43 -17.14
C ALA A 379 -26.60 49.21 -17.92
N THR A 380 -26.47 50.54 -17.96
CA THR A 380 -27.07 51.29 -19.08
C THR A 380 -26.35 50.86 -20.37
N PRO A 381 -27.03 50.76 -21.52
CA PRO A 381 -26.39 50.26 -22.74
C PRO A 381 -25.23 51.16 -23.16
N ALA A 382 -24.00 50.64 -23.11
CA ALA A 382 -22.84 51.33 -23.66
C ALA A 382 -22.98 51.40 -25.18
N THR A 383 -23.03 52.61 -25.73
CA THR A 383 -23.13 52.82 -27.18
C THR A 383 -21.86 52.33 -27.88
N SER A 384 -22.04 51.74 -29.06
CA SER A 384 -20.97 51.10 -29.84
C SER A 384 -19.97 52.11 -30.42
N GLY A 385 -18.88 52.33 -29.69
CA GLY A 385 -17.70 53.02 -30.22
C GLY A 385 -17.03 52.20 -31.33
N VAL A 386 -17.17 52.63 -32.58
CA VAL A 386 -16.57 51.96 -33.74
C VAL A 386 -15.04 52.09 -33.69
N LEU A 387 -14.33 50.96 -33.80
CA LEU A 387 -12.87 50.93 -33.87
C LEU A 387 -12.35 51.64 -35.13
N SER A 388 -11.32 52.47 -34.98
CA SER A 388 -10.67 53.12 -36.12
C SER A 388 -10.01 52.09 -37.05
N VAL A 389 -9.98 52.37 -38.36
CA VAL A 389 -9.40 51.49 -39.39
C VAL A 389 -7.95 51.11 -39.05
N SER A 390 -7.20 52.05 -38.48
CA SER A 390 -5.84 51.85 -37.94
C SER A 390 -5.73 50.73 -36.90
N ALA A 391 -6.71 50.55 -36.02
CA ALA A 391 -6.72 49.46 -35.04
C ALA A 391 -6.99 48.10 -35.71
N ILE A 392 -7.88 48.06 -36.71
CA ILE A 392 -8.20 46.84 -37.48
C ILE A 392 -6.96 46.35 -38.24
N VAL A 393 -6.23 47.25 -38.91
CA VAL A 393 -4.98 46.93 -39.61
C VAL A 393 -3.92 46.38 -38.65
N ALA A 394 -3.78 46.96 -37.45
CA ALA A 394 -2.84 46.47 -36.43
C ALA A 394 -3.18 45.06 -35.93
N ILE A 395 -4.47 44.77 -35.70
CA ILE A 395 -4.95 43.44 -35.27
C ILE A 395 -4.70 42.39 -36.34
N VAL A 396 -4.97 42.70 -37.62
CA VAL A 396 -4.71 41.77 -38.74
C VAL A 396 -3.20 41.50 -38.90
N ALA A 397 -2.35 42.54 -38.80
CA ALA A 397 -0.90 42.38 -38.86
C ALA A 397 -0.38 41.49 -37.70
N ALA A 398 -0.86 41.70 -36.48
CA ALA A 398 -0.51 40.89 -35.32
C ALA A 398 -0.94 39.41 -35.48
N ALA A 399 -2.13 39.15 -36.04
CA ALA A 399 -2.62 37.79 -36.29
C ALA A 399 -1.77 37.03 -37.35
N VAL A 400 -1.32 37.72 -38.40
CA VAL A 400 -0.43 37.12 -39.43
C VAL A 400 0.96 36.82 -38.85
N ILE A 401 1.50 37.70 -38.01
CA ILE A 401 2.77 37.45 -37.32
C ILE A 401 2.63 36.26 -36.35
N LEU A 402 1.56 36.22 -35.55
CA LEU A 402 1.35 35.17 -34.56
C LEU A 402 1.14 33.79 -35.22
N THR A 403 0.39 33.71 -36.31
CA THR A 403 0.21 32.45 -37.07
C THR A 403 1.52 31.99 -37.73
N GLY A 404 2.33 32.92 -38.26
CA GLY A 404 3.68 32.62 -38.73
C GLY A 404 4.59 32.04 -37.63
N VAL A 405 4.60 32.66 -36.45
CA VAL A 405 5.36 32.17 -35.28
C VAL A 405 4.88 30.79 -34.82
N CYS A 406 3.58 30.54 -34.79
CA CYS A 406 3.01 29.22 -34.47
C CYS A 406 3.42 28.14 -35.47
N LEU A 407 3.44 28.44 -36.78
CA LEU A 407 3.89 27.49 -37.80
C LEU A 407 5.39 27.17 -37.65
N VAL A 408 6.23 28.19 -37.43
CA VAL A 408 7.68 28.01 -37.23
C VAL A 408 8.00 27.26 -35.92
N THR A 409 7.23 27.47 -34.84
CA THR A 409 7.42 26.70 -33.60
C THR A 409 6.94 25.26 -33.75
N ILE A 410 5.80 24.99 -34.42
CA ILE A 410 5.33 23.62 -34.71
C ILE A 410 6.35 22.86 -35.58
N MET A 411 6.93 23.51 -36.60
CA MET A 411 8.00 22.91 -37.42
C MET A 411 9.25 22.62 -36.58
N ASN A 412 9.67 23.54 -35.70
CA ASN A 412 10.79 23.30 -34.79
C ASN A 412 10.52 22.17 -33.77
N ILE A 413 9.29 22.04 -33.26
CA ILE A 413 8.89 20.98 -32.34
C ILE A 413 8.93 19.62 -33.05
N ARG A 414 8.41 19.54 -34.29
CA ARG A 414 8.51 18.33 -35.13
C ARG A 414 9.98 17.97 -35.45
N ALA A 415 10.83 18.96 -35.76
CA ALA A 415 12.26 18.72 -35.99
C ALA A 415 13.01 18.27 -34.71
N ARG A 416 12.65 18.80 -33.54
CA ARG A 416 13.28 18.43 -32.26
C ARG A 416 12.90 17.02 -31.77
N LYS A 417 11.73 16.50 -32.15
CA LYS A 417 11.26 15.16 -31.72
C LYS A 417 12.08 13.96 -32.28
N SER A 418 13.19 14.21 -32.99
CA SER A 418 13.99 13.20 -33.67
C SER A 418 15.39 12.93 -33.08
N LYS A 419 15.80 13.55 -31.95
CA LYS A 419 17.15 13.32 -31.35
C LYS A 419 17.19 13.26 -29.81
N LYS A 420 17.66 12.11 -29.30
CA LYS A 420 18.40 11.82 -28.04
C LYS A 420 17.88 12.34 -26.68
N GLN A 421 17.37 11.41 -25.87
CA GLN A 421 18.08 10.74 -24.75
C GLN A 421 19.08 11.53 -23.85
N GLU A 422 18.83 11.43 -22.52
CA GLU A 422 19.79 11.15 -21.40
C GLU A 422 20.33 12.25 -20.42
N VAL A 423 20.53 11.79 -19.16
CA VAL A 423 21.32 12.32 -17.99
C VAL A 423 20.85 13.57 -17.18
N ALA A 424 19.99 13.29 -16.18
CA ALA A 424 20.15 13.44 -14.70
C ALA A 424 20.64 14.73 -13.94
N VAL A 425 20.13 14.83 -12.68
CA VAL A 425 20.70 15.44 -11.44
C VAL A 425 20.59 16.98 -11.20
N VAL A 426 20.50 17.54 -9.95
CA VAL A 426 19.75 17.23 -8.68
C VAL A 426 19.91 18.38 -7.64
N VAL A 427 18.97 18.57 -6.67
CA VAL A 427 19.09 19.34 -5.36
C VAL A 427 19.33 20.88 -5.48
N GLU A 428 18.66 21.84 -4.79
CA GLU A 428 17.60 21.93 -3.74
C GLU A 428 16.97 23.38 -3.77
N SER A 429 16.21 24.01 -2.84
CA SER A 429 15.63 23.77 -1.47
C SER A 429 14.42 24.73 -1.20
N THR A 430 14.00 24.89 0.06
CA THR A 430 12.90 25.75 0.62
C THR A 430 13.28 26.16 2.08
N PRO A 431 12.44 26.71 3.02
CA PRO A 431 11.04 27.22 3.06
C PRO A 431 11.01 28.68 3.67
N PRO A 432 10.01 29.21 4.45
CA PRO A 432 8.60 28.85 4.74
C PRO A 432 7.58 29.97 4.38
N SER A 433 6.25 29.84 4.53
CA SER A 433 5.38 28.93 5.34
C SER A 433 4.06 28.57 4.57
N SER A 434 2.95 28.01 5.09
CA SER A 434 2.56 27.52 6.45
C SER A 434 1.53 26.35 6.41
N SER A 435 0.24 26.69 6.27
CA SER A 435 -1.00 25.93 6.58
C SER A 435 -2.21 26.66 5.92
N ASP A 436 -3.45 26.16 5.80
CA ASP A 436 -4.15 25.07 6.53
C ASP A 436 -4.62 23.91 5.62
N SER A 437 -5.26 22.88 6.19
CA SER A 437 -5.22 21.50 5.69
C SER A 437 -6.56 20.81 5.33
N ASN A 438 -6.50 19.91 4.34
CA ASN A 438 -7.55 18.96 3.98
C ASN A 438 -7.93 18.01 5.14
N VAL A 439 -9.23 17.72 5.29
CA VAL A 439 -9.76 16.79 6.30
C VAL A 439 -10.07 15.42 5.68
N ILE A 440 -9.36 14.38 6.13
CA ILE A 440 -9.58 12.99 5.72
C ILE A 440 -10.64 12.36 6.65
N ILE A 441 -11.76 11.87 6.10
CA ILE A 441 -12.80 11.21 6.91
C ILE A 441 -12.35 9.79 7.28
N GLY A 442 -12.17 9.55 8.57
CA GLY A 442 -12.01 8.21 9.11
C GLY A 442 -12.33 8.17 10.60
N LYS A 443 -12.64 6.97 11.09
CA LYS A 443 -12.96 6.72 12.49
C LYS A 443 -11.65 6.73 13.30
N LEU A 444 -11.30 7.90 13.84
CA LEU A 444 -10.28 8.03 14.88
C LEU A 444 -10.87 7.53 16.21
N VAL A 445 -10.19 6.61 16.88
CA VAL A 445 -10.50 6.16 18.25
C VAL A 445 -9.24 6.23 19.07
N LEU A 446 -9.25 7.06 20.11
CA LEU A 446 -8.15 7.25 21.03
C LEU A 446 -8.45 6.52 22.34
N PHE A 447 -7.48 5.77 22.85
CA PHE A 447 -7.53 5.10 24.14
C PHE A 447 -6.95 5.98 25.26
N SER A 448 -5.98 6.85 24.92
CA SER A 448 -5.46 7.86 25.84
C SER A 448 -6.23 9.17 25.76
N LYS A 449 -6.42 9.81 26.92
CA LYS A 449 -6.91 11.20 27.04
C LYS A 449 -5.79 12.25 26.88
N SER A 450 -4.54 11.83 26.74
CA SER A 450 -3.39 12.72 26.56
C SER A 450 -3.21 13.22 25.11
N LEU A 451 -3.89 12.60 24.14
CA LEU A 451 -3.81 13.01 22.75
C LEU A 451 -4.90 14.03 22.41
N PRO A 452 -4.64 14.95 21.46
CA PRO A 452 -5.63 15.92 21.01
C PRO A 452 -6.89 15.22 20.48
N SER A 453 -8.06 15.65 20.95
CA SER A 453 -9.34 15.00 20.67
C SER A 453 -10.14 15.64 19.53
N LYS A 454 -9.71 16.81 19.04
CA LYS A 454 -10.24 17.43 17.81
C LYS A 454 -9.42 16.99 16.61
N TYR A 455 -10.02 17.06 15.41
CA TYR A 455 -9.30 16.82 14.16
C TYR A 455 -8.34 17.96 13.79
N GLU A 456 -8.73 19.21 14.08
CA GLU A 456 -7.94 20.44 13.84
C GLU A 456 -6.49 20.31 14.35
N ASP A 457 -6.34 19.76 15.56
CA ASP A 457 -5.07 19.59 16.26
C ASP A 457 -4.13 18.53 15.61
N TRP A 458 -4.57 17.81 14.58
CA TRP A 458 -3.83 16.72 13.92
C TRP A 458 -3.14 17.09 12.60
N GLU A 459 -3.13 18.37 12.18
CA GLU A 459 -2.46 18.80 10.93
C GLU A 459 -1.01 18.28 10.84
N ALA A 460 -0.24 18.39 11.93
CA ALA A 460 1.14 17.88 12.00
C ALA A 460 1.23 16.37 11.71
N GLY A 461 0.24 15.58 12.14
CA GLY A 461 0.12 14.15 11.83
C GLY A 461 -0.19 13.87 10.36
N THR A 462 -1.13 14.60 9.78
CA THR A 462 -1.47 14.49 8.35
C THR A 462 -0.27 14.90 7.46
N LYS A 463 0.45 15.95 7.85
CA LYS A 463 1.68 16.41 7.19
C LYS A 463 2.81 15.38 7.27
N ALA A 464 2.95 14.69 8.41
CA ALA A 464 3.93 13.61 8.59
C ALA A 464 3.67 12.39 7.69
N LEU A 465 2.42 12.10 7.34
CA LEU A 465 2.04 10.98 6.46
C LEU A 465 2.30 11.25 4.96
N LEU A 466 2.53 12.50 4.57
CA LEU A 466 2.74 12.92 3.18
C LEU A 466 4.22 13.18 2.85
N ASP A 467 5.09 13.33 3.86
CA ASP A 467 6.48 13.76 3.70
C ASP A 467 7.45 12.70 4.21
N LYS A 468 8.34 12.23 3.31
CA LYS A 468 9.33 11.18 3.59
C LYS A 468 10.28 11.49 4.74
N LYS A 469 10.45 12.75 5.16
CA LYS A 469 11.35 13.09 6.28
C LYS A 469 10.82 12.66 7.66
N TYR A 470 9.54 12.29 7.77
CA TYR A 470 8.93 11.77 8.99
C TYR A 470 8.85 10.23 9.02
N LEU A 471 9.28 9.56 7.96
CA LEU A 471 9.41 8.10 7.90
C LEU A 471 10.44 7.61 8.92
N ILE A 472 10.02 6.79 9.89
CA ILE A 472 10.91 6.20 10.91
C ILE A 472 11.12 4.68 10.76
N GLY A 473 10.41 4.03 9.83
CA GLY A 473 10.66 2.62 9.49
C GLY A 473 9.58 1.99 8.61
N GLY A 474 9.87 0.80 8.09
CA GLY A 474 8.92 -0.02 7.32
C GLY A 474 9.07 -1.51 7.66
N GLY A 475 7.97 -2.26 7.62
CA GLY A 475 7.94 -3.67 8.00
C GLY A 475 6.97 -4.52 7.18
N SER A 476 6.83 -5.80 7.55
CA SER A 476 5.95 -6.76 6.86
C SER A 476 4.48 -6.32 6.80
N ILE A 477 4.03 -5.58 7.81
CA ILE A 477 2.68 -5.00 7.93
C ILE A 477 2.55 -3.54 7.48
N GLY A 478 3.61 -2.94 6.94
CA GLY A 478 3.60 -1.58 6.42
C GLY A 478 4.47 -0.59 7.19
N THR A 479 4.17 0.70 7.01
CA THR A 479 5.14 1.79 7.13
C THR A 479 4.82 2.75 8.29
N VAL A 480 5.84 3.18 9.01
CA VAL A 480 5.73 3.91 10.29
C VAL A 480 6.28 5.33 10.17
N TYR A 481 5.48 6.30 10.58
CA TYR A 481 5.79 7.73 10.55
C TYR A 481 5.81 8.30 11.97
N LYS A 482 6.71 9.23 12.27
CA LYS A 482 6.68 10.01 13.52
C LYS A 482 5.83 11.26 13.33
N THR A 483 4.95 11.56 14.28
CA THR A 483 4.44 12.93 14.44
C THR A 483 4.59 13.42 15.88
N SER A 484 4.55 14.74 16.04
CA SER A 484 4.71 15.47 17.30
C SER A 484 3.69 16.60 17.34
N PHE A 485 3.01 16.75 18.47
CA PHE A 485 1.95 17.73 18.70
C PHE A 485 2.44 18.89 19.58
N GLU A 486 1.64 19.96 19.64
CA GLU A 486 1.84 21.00 20.66
C GLU A 486 1.76 20.40 22.07
N GLY A 487 2.58 20.93 22.99
CA GLY A 487 2.83 20.30 24.30
C GLY A 487 3.89 19.20 24.28
N GLY A 488 4.53 18.90 23.15
CA GLY A 488 5.72 18.04 23.05
C GLY A 488 5.44 16.54 22.94
N ILE A 489 4.17 16.13 23.01
CA ILE A 489 3.76 14.72 22.88
C ILE A 489 4.08 14.23 21.47
N SER A 490 4.75 13.07 21.37
CA SER A 490 5.10 12.44 20.10
C SER A 490 4.50 11.03 20.00
N ILE A 491 4.06 10.65 18.80
CA ILE A 491 3.48 9.33 18.51
C ILE A 491 4.09 8.70 17.26
N ALA A 492 4.02 7.37 17.18
CA ALA A 492 4.27 6.64 15.96
C ALA A 492 2.93 6.28 15.30
N VAL A 493 2.80 6.63 14.02
CA VAL A 493 1.62 6.37 13.17
C VAL A 493 2.00 5.29 12.17
N LYS A 494 1.44 4.09 12.35
CA LYS A 494 1.76 2.92 11.52
C LYS A 494 0.67 2.68 10.48
N LYS A 495 0.95 3.05 9.24
CA LYS A 495 0.10 2.80 8.06
C LYS A 495 0.20 1.33 7.66
N LEU A 496 -0.91 0.61 7.78
CA LEU A 496 -0.98 -0.79 7.38
C LEU A 496 -0.99 -0.91 5.84
N GLU A 497 -0.10 -1.75 5.32
CA GLU A 497 0.02 -2.06 3.88
C GLU A 497 -0.78 -3.32 3.52
N THR A 498 -2.02 -3.37 3.98
CA THR A 498 -2.97 -4.44 3.66
C THR A 498 -3.53 -4.24 2.25
N LEU A 499 -2.97 -4.99 1.28
CA LEU A 499 -3.67 -5.34 0.04
C LEU A 499 -5.11 -5.77 0.39
N GLY A 500 -6.09 -5.14 -0.25
CA GLY A 500 -7.45 -5.02 0.26
C GLY A 500 -8.17 -6.35 0.53
N ARG A 501 -8.07 -6.85 1.76
CA ARG A 501 -8.97 -7.80 2.43
C ARG A 501 -8.62 -7.83 3.92
N LEU A 502 -9.59 -7.48 4.76
CA LEU A 502 -9.65 -7.88 6.15
C LEU A 502 -11.07 -8.38 6.44
N GLY A 503 -11.22 -9.19 7.48
CA GLY A 503 -12.54 -9.62 7.97
C GLY A 503 -13.40 -8.45 8.45
N ASN A 504 -14.60 -8.79 8.93
CA ASN A 504 -15.63 -7.84 9.37
C ASN A 504 -15.04 -6.69 10.21
N GLN A 505 -15.58 -5.47 10.03
CA GLN A 505 -15.15 -4.27 10.74
C GLN A 505 -15.03 -4.50 12.26
N ASP A 506 -16.00 -5.20 12.84
CA ASP A 506 -16.08 -5.48 14.27
C ASP A 506 -14.90 -6.32 14.79
N GLU A 507 -14.36 -7.25 14.00
CA GLU A 507 -13.23 -8.11 14.39
C GLU A 507 -11.94 -7.28 14.54
N PHE A 508 -11.67 -6.40 13.57
CA PHE A 508 -10.55 -5.46 13.64
C PHE A 508 -10.72 -4.49 14.82
N GLU A 509 -11.91 -3.90 15.00
CA GLU A 509 -12.14 -2.97 16.10
C GLU A 509 -12.07 -3.65 17.47
N GLN A 510 -12.55 -4.90 17.59
CA GLN A 510 -12.52 -5.68 18.82
C GLN A 510 -11.10 -6.07 19.21
N GLU A 511 -10.30 -6.58 18.28
CA GLU A 511 -8.92 -6.99 18.56
C GLU A 511 -8.00 -5.78 18.80
N ILE A 512 -8.14 -4.67 18.06
CA ILE A 512 -7.40 -3.43 18.38
C ILE A 512 -7.83 -2.83 19.73
N ARG A 513 -9.12 -2.84 20.10
CA ARG A 513 -9.56 -2.47 21.47
C ARG A 513 -8.96 -3.40 22.53
N ARG A 514 -8.83 -4.70 22.24
CA ARG A 514 -8.21 -5.68 23.15
C ARG A 514 -6.74 -5.34 23.42
N LEU A 515 -5.99 -4.90 22.40
CA LEU A 515 -4.60 -4.46 22.54
C LEU A 515 -4.48 -3.08 23.21
N GLY A 516 -5.41 -2.16 22.92
CA GLY A 516 -5.49 -0.83 23.55
C GLY A 516 -5.72 -0.83 25.07
N ASN A 517 -6.28 -1.92 25.61
CA ASN A 517 -6.48 -2.10 27.05
C ASN A 517 -5.26 -2.68 27.78
N LEU A 518 -4.19 -3.07 27.08
CA LEU A 518 -3.00 -3.66 27.69
C LEU A 518 -2.04 -2.57 28.16
N GLN A 519 -1.67 -2.63 29.45
CA GLN A 519 -0.73 -1.69 30.08
C GLN A 519 0.35 -2.48 30.81
N HIS A 520 1.60 -2.33 30.36
CA HIS A 520 2.78 -2.94 30.94
C HIS A 520 3.99 -2.05 30.62
N GLN A 521 4.91 -1.86 31.57
CA GLN A 521 6.03 -0.92 31.45
C GLN A 521 6.84 -1.15 30.17
N ASN A 522 7.18 -2.41 29.88
CA ASN A 522 8.00 -2.81 28.73
C ASN A 522 7.20 -3.15 27.45
N LEU A 523 5.92 -2.78 27.35
CA LEU A 523 5.17 -2.81 26.09
C LEU A 523 5.05 -1.40 25.50
N VAL A 524 5.05 -1.31 24.17
CA VAL A 524 4.69 -0.07 23.45
C VAL A 524 3.19 0.15 23.55
N ALA A 525 2.78 1.20 24.27
CA ALA A 525 1.39 1.52 24.51
C ALA A 525 0.64 1.86 23.20
N PHE A 526 -0.43 1.12 22.92
CA PHE A 526 -1.41 1.47 21.89
C PHE A 526 -2.24 2.66 22.37
N GLN A 527 -2.09 3.80 21.70
CA GLN A 527 -2.78 5.04 22.05
C GLN A 527 -4.08 5.24 21.26
N GLY A 528 -4.26 4.52 20.15
CA GLY A 528 -5.49 4.52 19.37
C GLY A 528 -5.38 3.83 18.01
N TYR A 529 -6.38 4.05 17.17
CA TYR A 529 -6.34 3.74 15.74
C TYR A 529 -7.11 4.79 14.93
N TYR A 530 -6.82 4.85 13.63
CA TYR A 530 -7.62 5.57 12.65
C TYR A 530 -7.95 4.62 11.49
N ARG A 531 -9.20 4.65 11.01
CA ARG A 531 -9.62 3.85 9.86
C ARG A 531 -10.59 4.58 8.95
N SER A 532 -10.22 4.73 7.68
CA SER A 532 -11.12 5.09 6.57
C SER A 532 -11.37 3.86 5.67
N SER A 533 -11.93 4.07 4.49
CA SER A 533 -11.99 3.09 3.38
C SER A 533 -10.62 2.73 2.84
N SER A 534 -9.77 3.75 2.62
CA SER A 534 -8.49 3.67 1.92
C SER A 534 -7.27 3.55 2.85
N MET A 535 -7.41 3.83 4.14
CA MET A 535 -6.31 3.92 5.09
C MET A 535 -6.64 3.27 6.43
N GLN A 536 -5.70 2.51 6.96
CA GLN A 536 -5.75 1.91 8.30
C GLN A 536 -4.46 2.27 9.03
N PHE A 537 -4.56 3.05 10.10
CA PHE A 537 -3.43 3.45 10.93
C PHE A 537 -3.58 2.90 12.34
N ILE A 538 -2.49 2.36 12.88
CA ILE A 538 -2.34 2.08 14.31
C ILE A 538 -1.55 3.24 14.93
N LEU A 539 -1.98 3.72 16.09
CA LEU A 539 -1.39 4.85 16.80
C LEU A 539 -0.77 4.35 18.11
N THR A 540 0.54 4.53 18.27
CA THR A 540 1.27 4.13 19.49
C THR A 540 2.11 5.27 20.03
N GLU A 541 2.55 5.16 21.29
CA GLU A 541 3.59 6.06 21.80
C GLU A 541 4.83 6.07 20.89
N PHE A 542 5.48 7.23 20.73
CA PHE A 542 6.78 7.33 20.08
C PHE A 542 7.88 6.97 21.06
N ILE A 543 8.76 6.05 20.67
CA ILE A 543 9.91 5.61 21.47
C ILE A 543 11.18 6.20 20.86
N SER A 544 11.97 6.90 21.67
CA SER A 544 12.89 7.95 21.22
C SER A 544 14.23 7.47 20.69
N ASN A 545 14.87 6.49 21.33
CA ASN A 545 16.19 5.99 20.95
C ASN A 545 16.13 4.90 19.85
N GLY A 546 15.01 4.81 19.11
CA GLY A 546 14.83 3.90 17.99
C GLY A 546 14.68 2.43 18.41
N ASN A 547 15.21 1.51 17.60
CA ASN A 547 15.15 0.07 17.86
C ASN A 547 16.52 -0.52 18.24
N LEU A 548 16.50 -1.72 18.83
CA LEU A 548 17.68 -2.40 19.34
C LEU A 548 18.66 -2.82 18.22
N TYR A 549 18.19 -3.20 17.03
CA TYR A 549 19.06 -3.62 15.92
C TYR A 549 19.99 -2.48 15.49
N ASP A 550 19.45 -1.29 15.24
CA ASP A 550 20.23 -0.13 14.78
C ASP A 550 21.21 0.35 15.88
N ASN A 551 20.81 0.25 17.14
CA ASN A 551 21.69 0.54 18.27
C ASN A 551 22.84 -0.49 18.40
N LEU A 552 22.59 -1.79 18.19
CA LEU A 552 23.63 -2.81 18.26
C LEU A 552 24.58 -2.77 17.04
N HIS A 553 24.08 -2.50 15.84
CA HIS A 553 24.82 -2.74 14.59
C HIS A 553 25.11 -1.50 13.72
N GLY A 554 24.44 -0.37 13.95
CA GLY A 554 24.63 0.88 13.22
C GLY A 554 23.84 1.00 11.90
N MET A 555 23.59 2.25 11.49
CA MET A 555 22.83 2.61 10.29
C MET A 555 23.75 2.73 9.05
N ASN A 556 23.41 2.02 7.96
CA ASN A 556 24.09 2.13 6.67
C ASN A 556 23.22 2.87 5.64
N TYR A 557 23.45 4.16 5.44
CA TYR A 557 23.00 4.89 4.24
C TYR A 557 24.13 4.99 3.21
N PRO A 558 23.82 4.98 1.89
CA PRO A 558 24.82 5.24 0.86
C PRO A 558 25.22 6.72 0.90
N GLY A 559 26.35 7.01 1.54
CA GLY A 559 26.94 8.37 1.60
C GLY A 559 27.82 8.66 2.82
N THR A 560 27.67 7.91 3.92
CA THR A 560 28.37 8.19 5.19
C THR A 560 29.21 7.01 5.68
N SER A 561 30.54 7.14 5.60
CA SER A 561 31.49 6.06 5.92
C SER A 561 31.87 6.01 7.41
N SER A 562 30.96 5.56 8.27
CA SER A 562 31.27 5.25 9.69
C SER A 562 30.25 4.29 10.33
N GLY A 563 30.26 3.02 9.93
CA GLY A 563 29.39 1.98 10.49
C GLY A 563 29.83 1.52 11.89
N VAL A 564 29.46 2.28 12.93
CA VAL A 564 29.73 1.94 14.34
C VAL A 564 28.42 2.00 15.13
N GLY A 565 27.98 0.86 15.69
CA GLY A 565 26.80 0.80 16.56
C GLY A 565 27.01 1.55 17.89
N ASN A 566 25.90 1.96 18.52
CA ASN A 566 25.85 2.92 19.62
C ASN A 566 26.75 2.54 20.80
N THR A 567 27.74 3.39 21.08
CA THR A 567 28.70 3.21 22.19
C THR A 567 28.09 3.34 23.58
N GLU A 568 26.88 3.87 23.70
CA GLU A 568 26.18 3.96 24.98
C GLU A 568 25.47 2.67 25.43
N LEU A 569 25.39 1.62 24.59
CA LEU A 569 24.85 0.30 24.98
C LEU A 569 25.86 -0.49 25.83
N THR A 570 26.09 0.00 27.05
CA THR A 570 26.82 -0.71 28.10
C THR A 570 26.14 -2.04 28.45
N TRP A 571 26.90 -2.98 29.04
CA TRP A 571 26.35 -4.27 29.44
C TRP A 571 25.15 -4.12 30.39
N SER A 572 25.22 -3.15 31.32
CA SER A 572 24.11 -2.91 32.24
C SER A 572 22.82 -2.50 31.51
N ARG A 573 22.89 -1.63 30.48
CA ARG A 573 21.72 -1.32 29.64
C ARG A 573 21.25 -2.55 28.86
N ARG A 574 22.15 -3.32 28.25
CA ARG A 574 21.81 -4.57 27.53
C ARG A 574 21.11 -5.60 28.42
N PHE A 575 21.52 -5.71 29.68
CA PHE A 575 20.89 -6.59 30.66
C PHE A 575 19.46 -6.14 31.01
N HIS A 576 19.25 -4.84 31.27
CA HIS A 576 17.91 -4.30 31.50
C HIS A 576 17.01 -4.50 30.26
N ILE A 577 17.55 -4.31 29.05
CA ILE A 577 16.83 -4.56 27.79
C ILE A 577 16.39 -6.03 27.67
N ALA A 578 17.26 -6.98 28.02
CA ALA A 578 16.92 -8.40 28.08
C ALA A 578 15.79 -8.68 29.10
N LEU A 579 15.92 -8.16 30.32
CA LEU A 579 14.96 -8.39 31.40
C LEU A 579 13.60 -7.74 31.12
N GLY A 580 13.56 -6.50 30.62
CA GLY A 580 12.34 -5.79 30.24
C GLY A 580 11.61 -6.50 29.09
N THR A 581 12.35 -6.96 28.08
CA THR A 581 11.78 -7.76 26.98
C THR A 581 11.25 -9.11 27.47
N ALA A 582 11.93 -9.76 28.40
CA ALA A 582 11.47 -11.01 29.02
C ALA A 582 10.18 -10.81 29.83
N ARG A 583 10.08 -9.73 30.61
CA ARG A 583 8.87 -9.35 31.37
C ARG A 583 7.70 -9.05 30.45
N ALA A 584 7.92 -8.28 29.36
CA ALA A 584 6.91 -8.01 28.35
C ALA A 584 6.34 -9.29 27.72
N LEU A 585 7.20 -10.22 27.34
CA LEU A 585 6.80 -11.53 26.80
C LEU A 585 6.08 -12.40 27.85
N SER A 586 6.56 -12.43 29.09
CA SER A 586 5.92 -13.16 30.20
C SER A 586 4.49 -12.67 30.43
N TYR A 587 4.27 -11.35 30.44
CA TYR A 587 2.94 -10.74 30.56
C TYR A 587 2.00 -11.12 29.40
N LEU A 588 2.52 -11.10 28.16
CA LEU A 588 1.74 -11.52 26.97
C LEU A 588 1.38 -13.01 27.00
N HIS A 589 2.23 -13.88 27.54
CA HIS A 589 2.02 -15.33 27.58
C HIS A 589 1.17 -15.81 28.77
N HIS A 590 1.35 -15.21 29.95
CA HIS A 590 0.86 -15.77 31.22
C HIS A 590 -0.26 -14.93 31.88
N ASP A 591 -0.20 -13.60 31.75
CA ASP A 591 -1.16 -12.69 32.39
C ASP A 591 -2.33 -12.34 31.45
N CYS A 592 -2.07 -12.23 30.15
CA CYS A 592 -3.10 -12.00 29.14
C CYS A 592 -4.03 -13.21 28.95
N ARG A 593 -5.34 -12.98 28.87
CA ARG A 593 -6.36 -14.03 28.62
C ARG A 593 -7.27 -13.67 27.42
N PRO A 594 -7.32 -14.50 26.37
CA PRO A 594 -6.39 -15.60 26.07
C PRO A 594 -4.95 -15.08 25.86
N PRO A 595 -3.93 -15.94 26.05
CA PRO A 595 -2.53 -15.61 25.79
C PRO A 595 -2.30 -15.00 24.41
N ILE A 596 -1.33 -14.09 24.33
CA ILE A 596 -0.96 -13.37 23.11
C ILE A 596 0.43 -13.85 22.69
N LEU A 597 0.47 -14.71 21.67
CA LEU A 597 1.71 -15.07 21.01
C LEU A 597 2.17 -13.90 20.12
N HIS A 598 3.46 -13.58 20.15
CA HIS A 598 4.02 -12.46 19.40
C HIS A 598 4.42 -12.88 17.98
N LEU A 599 5.12 -14.01 17.86
CA LEU A 599 5.56 -14.72 16.64
C LEU A 599 6.48 -13.92 15.69
N ASN A 600 6.72 -12.63 15.97
CA ASN A 600 7.56 -11.71 15.21
C ASN A 600 8.54 -10.98 16.16
N ILE A 601 9.17 -11.73 17.07
CA ILE A 601 10.23 -11.22 17.97
C ILE A 601 11.54 -11.12 17.18
N LYS A 602 12.11 -9.91 17.16
CA LYS A 602 13.39 -9.55 16.53
C LYS A 602 13.88 -8.21 17.06
N SER A 603 15.18 -7.92 16.98
CA SER A 603 15.75 -6.69 17.57
C SER A 603 15.25 -5.39 16.92
N THR A 604 14.69 -5.42 15.70
CA THR A 604 14.00 -4.23 15.12
C THR A 604 12.63 -3.92 15.77
N ASN A 605 12.03 -4.88 16.50
CA ASN A 605 10.72 -4.74 17.15
C ASN A 605 10.83 -4.47 18.66
N ILE A 606 12.06 -4.41 19.18
CA ILE A 606 12.34 -3.94 20.54
C ILE A 606 12.80 -2.50 20.40
N LEU A 607 11.95 -1.57 20.85
CA LEU A 607 12.27 -0.15 20.87
C LEU A 607 12.91 0.24 22.21
N LEU A 608 13.68 1.32 22.23
CA LEU A 608 14.42 1.80 23.40
C LEU A 608 13.99 3.22 23.77
N ASP A 609 13.50 3.43 25.00
CA ASP A 609 13.10 4.76 25.46
C ASP A 609 14.30 5.64 25.86
N GLU A 610 14.02 6.84 26.37
CA GLU A 610 15.05 7.84 26.78
C GLU A 610 16.02 7.30 27.83
N SER A 611 15.58 6.35 28.66
CA SER A 611 16.40 5.68 29.67
C SER A 611 17.17 4.45 29.14
N TYR A 612 16.87 4.05 27.90
CA TYR A 612 17.24 2.78 27.25
C TYR A 612 16.52 1.55 27.84
N GLU A 613 15.36 1.74 28.48
CA GLU A 613 14.49 0.62 28.84
C GLU A 613 13.80 0.03 27.60
N ALA A 614 13.56 -1.29 27.64
CA ALA A 614 13.00 -2.01 26.50
C ALA A 614 11.49 -1.83 26.39
N LYS A 615 11.02 -1.51 25.18
CA LYS A 615 9.63 -1.31 24.80
C LYS A 615 9.30 -2.21 23.60
N LEU A 616 8.66 -3.35 23.85
CA LEU A 616 8.32 -4.32 22.81
C LEU A 616 7.12 -3.85 21.98
N SER A 617 7.28 -3.79 20.65
CA SER A 617 6.27 -3.34 19.68
C SER A 617 5.66 -4.50 18.86
N ASP A 618 4.68 -4.19 18.01
CA ASP A 618 4.03 -5.11 17.04
C ASP A 618 3.33 -6.37 17.62
N TYR A 619 3.17 -6.45 18.95
CA TYR A 619 2.49 -7.56 19.61
C TYR A 619 1.00 -7.68 19.22
N GLY A 620 0.51 -8.91 19.09
CA GLY A 620 -0.90 -9.21 18.76
C GLY A 620 -1.33 -8.93 17.31
N LEU A 621 -0.56 -8.15 16.54
CA LEU A 621 -0.92 -7.72 15.18
C LEU A 621 -1.06 -8.87 14.16
N GLY A 622 -0.54 -10.06 14.46
CA GLY A 622 -0.65 -11.24 13.59
C GLY A 622 -2.08 -11.75 13.34
N LYS A 623 -3.06 -11.34 14.16
CA LYS A 623 -4.50 -11.58 13.89
C LYS A 623 -5.11 -10.56 12.91
N LEU A 624 -4.53 -9.37 12.81
CA LEU A 624 -5.08 -8.24 12.05
C LEU A 624 -4.64 -8.29 10.58
N LEU A 625 -4.63 -9.49 10.02
CA LEU A 625 -4.25 -9.79 8.64
C LEU A 625 -5.41 -10.48 7.92
N PRO A 626 -5.46 -10.45 6.58
CA PRO A 626 -6.19 -11.47 5.86
C PRO A 626 -5.63 -12.86 6.21
N ILE A 627 -6.39 -13.62 7.01
CA ILE A 627 -6.14 -15.04 7.28
C ILE A 627 -6.55 -15.83 6.02
N LEU A 628 -5.73 -15.69 4.97
CA LEU A 628 -5.74 -16.59 3.82
C LEU A 628 -5.30 -17.97 4.32
N ASP A 629 -6.18 -18.98 4.21
CA ASP A 629 -6.00 -20.41 4.56
C ASP A 629 -4.53 -20.84 4.70
N ASN A 630 -3.98 -20.80 5.92
CA ASN A 630 -2.58 -21.11 6.29
C ASN A 630 -1.46 -20.31 5.58
N TYR A 631 -1.72 -19.60 4.49
CA TYR A 631 -0.75 -18.84 3.70
C TYR A 631 -0.47 -17.43 4.26
N GLY A 632 -1.39 -16.83 5.02
CA GLY A 632 -1.15 -15.52 5.66
C GLY A 632 0.02 -15.54 6.65
N LEU A 633 0.17 -16.64 7.40
CA LEU A 633 1.23 -16.82 8.40
C LEU A 633 2.64 -16.78 7.81
N THR A 634 2.87 -17.33 6.61
CA THR A 634 4.25 -17.39 6.05
C THR A 634 4.83 -16.02 5.70
N ARG A 635 4.00 -15.01 5.37
CA ARG A 635 4.44 -13.61 5.18
C ARG A 635 4.75 -12.85 6.49
N PHE A 636 4.62 -13.49 7.65
CA PHE A 636 4.95 -12.90 8.95
C PHE A 636 6.32 -13.32 9.51
N HIS A 637 6.86 -14.45 9.07
CA HIS A 637 8.08 -15.04 9.60
C HIS A 637 9.34 -14.47 8.91
N ASN A 638 9.43 -13.14 8.92
CA ASN A 638 10.33 -12.32 8.10
C ASN A 638 11.65 -12.00 8.80
N ALA A 639 12.16 -12.91 9.65
CA ALA A 639 13.27 -12.64 10.55
C ALA A 639 14.23 -13.84 10.62
N VAL A 640 15.28 -13.87 9.78
CA VAL A 640 16.20 -15.03 9.74
C VAL A 640 17.01 -15.10 11.03
N GLY A 641 17.29 -16.32 11.50
CA GLY A 641 17.92 -16.56 12.80
C GLY A 641 16.89 -16.67 13.93
N TYR A 642 15.86 -15.82 13.95
CA TYR A 642 14.84 -15.79 15.01
C TYR A 642 13.77 -16.88 14.93
N VAL A 643 13.36 -17.30 13.72
CA VAL A 643 12.22 -18.23 13.58
C VAL A 643 12.56 -19.60 14.16
N ALA A 644 11.75 -20.05 15.12
CA ALA A 644 11.91 -21.34 15.79
C ALA A 644 11.82 -22.54 14.81
N PRO A 645 12.63 -23.61 14.97
CA PRO A 645 12.65 -24.74 14.04
C PRO A 645 11.29 -25.40 13.79
N GLU A 646 10.49 -25.63 14.83
CA GLU A 646 9.16 -26.24 14.72
C GLU A 646 8.15 -25.35 13.97
N LEU A 647 8.31 -24.03 14.07
CA LEU A 647 7.49 -23.04 13.38
C LEU A 647 7.82 -23.02 11.88
N ALA A 648 9.11 -22.98 11.55
CA ALA A 648 9.61 -23.07 10.16
C ALA A 648 9.31 -24.42 9.48
N GLN A 649 9.40 -25.54 10.21
CA GLN A 649 9.25 -26.88 9.64
C GLN A 649 7.79 -27.38 9.59
N SER A 650 6.96 -26.99 10.56
CA SER A 650 5.66 -27.62 10.82
C SER A 650 4.49 -26.67 11.10
N LEU A 651 4.71 -25.35 11.13
CA LEU A 651 3.69 -24.33 11.45
C LEU A 651 2.99 -24.55 12.81
N ARG A 652 3.65 -25.24 13.75
CA ARG A 652 3.15 -25.43 15.11
C ARG A 652 3.35 -24.16 15.92
N LEU A 653 2.26 -23.41 16.14
CA LEU A 653 2.26 -22.21 16.98
C LEU A 653 2.33 -22.61 18.46
N SER A 654 3.22 -21.98 19.22
CA SER A 654 3.30 -22.10 20.68
C SER A 654 4.05 -20.90 21.27
N GLU A 655 3.91 -20.68 22.57
CA GLU A 655 4.70 -19.71 23.35
C GLU A 655 6.20 -20.00 23.29
N LYS A 656 6.59 -21.27 23.09
CA LYS A 656 7.99 -21.68 22.91
C LYS A 656 8.64 -21.14 21.63
N CYS A 657 7.86 -20.69 20.65
CA CYS A 657 8.41 -20.04 19.45
C CYS A 657 8.94 -18.63 19.78
N ASP A 658 8.24 -17.90 20.65
CA ASP A 658 8.69 -16.60 21.16
C ASP A 658 9.89 -16.78 22.10
N VAL A 659 9.91 -17.82 22.94
CA VAL A 659 11.07 -18.17 23.80
C VAL A 659 12.33 -18.40 22.97
N TYR A 660 12.23 -19.14 21.87
CA TYR A 660 13.37 -19.35 20.95
C TYR A 660 13.84 -18.01 20.36
N SER A 661 12.91 -17.21 19.85
CA SER A 661 13.20 -15.90 19.25
C SER A 661 13.87 -14.96 20.26
N PHE A 662 13.41 -14.96 21.51
CA PHE A 662 14.02 -14.22 22.62
C PHE A 662 15.42 -14.74 22.99
N GLY A 663 15.63 -16.06 22.93
CA GLY A 663 16.96 -16.65 23.11
C GLY A 663 17.99 -16.12 22.11
N VAL A 664 17.58 -15.80 20.87
CA VAL A 664 18.43 -15.13 19.88
C VAL A 664 18.76 -13.69 20.29
N ILE A 665 17.78 -12.93 20.80
CA ILE A 665 18.00 -11.57 21.34
C ILE A 665 19.05 -11.58 22.45
N LEU A 666 19.02 -12.58 23.36
CA LEU A 666 20.06 -12.73 24.40
C LEU A 666 21.46 -12.91 23.81
N LEU A 667 21.59 -13.67 22.71
CA LEU A 667 22.88 -13.87 22.03
C LEU A 667 23.34 -12.61 21.28
N GLU A 668 22.44 -11.88 20.61
CA GLU A 668 22.75 -10.56 20.00
C GLU A 668 23.28 -9.58 21.06
N LEU A 669 22.61 -9.49 22.22
CA LEU A 669 22.97 -8.58 23.30
C LEU A 669 24.36 -8.88 23.89
N VAL A 670 24.69 -10.17 24.09
CA VAL A 670 26.01 -10.61 24.60
C VAL A 670 27.13 -10.41 23.57
N THR A 671 26.87 -10.73 22.29
CA THR A 671 27.92 -10.83 21.26
C THR A 671 28.07 -9.58 20.39
N GLY A 672 27.03 -8.75 20.28
CA GLY A 672 26.97 -7.61 19.35
C GLY A 672 26.87 -8.02 17.87
N ARG A 673 26.88 -9.33 17.58
CA ARG A 673 26.77 -9.93 16.24
C ARG A 673 25.32 -10.01 15.80
N LYS A 674 25.11 -10.08 14.48
CA LYS A 674 23.77 -10.29 13.91
C LYS A 674 23.34 -11.76 14.06
N PRO A 675 22.03 -12.07 14.10
CA PRO A 675 21.52 -13.45 14.17
C PRO A 675 22.02 -14.37 13.06
N VAL A 676 22.27 -13.77 11.88
CA VAL A 676 22.87 -14.39 10.71
C VAL A 676 23.89 -13.42 10.13
N GLU A 677 25.12 -13.90 9.91
CA GLU A 677 26.21 -13.13 9.31
C GLU A 677 26.75 -13.88 8.09
N SER A 678 27.02 -13.16 6.99
CA SER A 678 27.71 -13.71 5.81
C SER A 678 29.06 -13.01 5.64
N PRO A 679 30.13 -13.48 6.32
CA PRO A 679 31.45 -12.85 6.26
C PRO A 679 32.12 -13.04 4.90
N THR A 680 31.71 -14.04 4.11
CA THR A 680 32.09 -14.24 2.71
C THR A 680 30.87 -14.66 1.89
N VAL A 681 30.95 -14.53 0.55
CA VAL A 681 29.84 -14.80 -0.39
C VAL A 681 29.28 -16.23 -0.29
N ASN A 682 30.08 -17.19 0.18
CA ASN A 682 29.72 -18.61 0.27
C ASN A 682 29.53 -19.10 1.73
N GLU A 683 29.54 -18.20 2.71
CA GLU A 683 29.50 -18.55 4.13
C GLU A 683 28.29 -17.90 4.82
N VAL A 684 27.63 -18.69 5.69
CA VAL A 684 26.48 -18.25 6.48
C VAL A 684 26.67 -18.73 7.91
N VAL A 685 26.99 -17.80 8.81
CA VAL A 685 27.17 -18.03 10.23
C VAL A 685 25.85 -17.76 10.94
N ILE A 686 25.26 -18.79 11.53
CA ILE A 686 24.08 -18.65 12.40
C ILE A 686 24.57 -18.46 13.84
N LEU A 687 24.12 -17.39 14.50
CA LEU A 687 24.65 -16.96 15.79
C LEU A 687 24.54 -18.04 16.88
N CYS A 688 23.42 -18.77 16.92
CA CYS A 688 23.18 -19.86 17.88
C CYS A 688 24.23 -20.99 17.74
N GLU A 689 24.55 -21.37 16.51
CA GLU A 689 25.52 -22.45 16.23
C GLU A 689 26.96 -22.00 16.50
N TYR A 690 27.28 -20.75 16.14
CA TYR A 690 28.58 -20.13 16.43
C TYR A 690 28.87 -20.07 17.93
N VAL A 691 27.91 -19.58 18.73
CA VAL A 691 28.06 -19.49 20.19
C VAL A 691 28.09 -20.88 20.83
N ARG A 692 27.27 -21.83 20.36
CA ARG A 692 27.29 -23.22 20.85
C ARG A 692 28.66 -23.87 20.62
N GLY A 693 29.19 -23.77 19.39
CA GLY A 693 30.50 -24.32 19.02
C GLY A 693 31.68 -23.68 19.78
N LEU A 694 31.58 -22.41 20.19
CA LEU A 694 32.57 -21.77 21.06
C LEU A 694 32.46 -22.23 22.53
N LEU A 695 31.25 -22.40 23.05
CA LEU A 695 31.03 -22.91 24.41
C LEU A 695 31.51 -24.36 24.55
N GLU A 696 31.24 -25.22 23.57
CA GLU A 696 31.73 -26.61 23.52
C GLU A 696 33.26 -26.71 23.47
N ARG A 697 33.93 -25.71 22.88
CA ARG A 697 35.40 -25.58 22.84
C ARG A 697 36.00 -24.87 24.05
N GLY A 698 35.21 -24.61 25.10
CA GLY A 698 35.63 -23.86 26.30
C GLY A 698 36.05 -22.42 26.04
N SER A 699 35.78 -21.88 24.84
CA SER A 699 36.22 -20.57 24.36
C SER A 699 35.11 -19.52 24.42
N ALA A 700 34.26 -19.61 25.45
CA ALA A 700 33.02 -18.86 25.58
C ALA A 700 33.21 -17.33 25.44
N SER A 701 34.22 -16.76 26.10
CA SER A 701 34.46 -15.32 26.09
C SER A 701 34.97 -14.75 24.77
N ALA A 702 35.38 -15.60 23.82
CA ALA A 702 35.74 -15.17 22.46
C ALA A 702 34.53 -14.71 21.61
N CYS A 703 33.29 -14.93 22.09
CA CYS A 703 32.09 -14.42 21.41
C CYS A 703 31.61 -13.05 21.90
N PHE A 704 32.11 -12.54 23.04
CA PHE A 704 31.57 -11.33 23.67
C PHE A 704 31.88 -10.07 22.85
N ASP A 705 30.94 -9.12 22.86
CA ASP A 705 31.07 -7.85 22.15
C ASP A 705 32.26 -7.04 22.72
N THR A 706 33.32 -6.91 21.92
CA THR A 706 34.55 -6.16 22.26
C THR A 706 34.33 -4.68 22.61
N ARG A 707 33.15 -4.12 22.33
CA ARG A 707 32.76 -2.76 22.73
C ARG A 707 32.33 -2.68 24.20
N LEU A 708 31.93 -3.79 24.82
CA LEU A 708 31.48 -3.83 26.20
C LEU A 708 32.64 -3.57 27.18
N ARG A 709 32.34 -2.85 28.26
CA ARG A 709 33.26 -2.51 29.35
C ARG A 709 32.51 -2.53 30.68
N GLY A 710 33.22 -2.79 31.77
CA GLY A 710 32.65 -2.74 33.12
C GLY A 710 31.55 -3.78 33.37
N PHE A 711 31.79 -5.03 32.96
CA PHE A 711 30.85 -6.14 33.14
C PHE A 711 31.47 -7.28 33.94
N ALA A 712 30.64 -8.06 34.64
CA ALA A 712 31.07 -9.31 35.25
C ALA A 712 30.97 -10.45 34.22
N GLU A 713 32.10 -11.11 33.92
CA GLU A 713 32.16 -12.15 32.87
C GLU A 713 31.13 -13.29 33.11
N ASN A 714 30.90 -13.62 34.38
CA ASN A 714 29.91 -14.62 34.78
C ASN A 714 28.46 -14.23 34.40
N GLU A 715 28.07 -12.96 34.45
CA GLU A 715 26.73 -12.52 34.00
C GLU A 715 26.55 -12.84 32.50
N LEU A 716 27.54 -12.50 31.66
CA LEU A 716 27.49 -12.77 30.22
C LEU A 716 27.44 -14.27 29.95
N ILE A 717 28.26 -15.07 30.64
CA ILE A 717 28.24 -16.54 30.52
C ILE A 717 26.88 -17.12 30.91
N GLN A 718 26.23 -16.61 31.96
CA GLN A 718 24.93 -17.09 32.41
C GLN A 718 23.79 -16.67 31.44
N VAL A 719 23.77 -15.41 30.98
CA VAL A 719 22.80 -14.93 29.97
C VAL A 719 22.97 -15.66 28.63
N MET A 720 24.21 -15.90 28.20
CA MET A 720 24.52 -16.65 26.98
C MET A 720 24.07 -18.12 27.08
N LYS A 721 24.28 -18.77 28.23
CA LYS A 721 23.76 -20.13 28.48
C LYS A 721 22.23 -20.15 28.44
N LEU A 722 21.56 -19.16 29.02
CA LEU A 722 20.10 -19.03 28.93
C LEU A 722 19.65 -18.84 27.46
N GLY A 723 20.35 -18.02 26.67
CA GLY A 723 20.12 -17.88 25.22
C GLY A 723 20.22 -19.20 24.46
N LEU A 724 21.23 -20.03 24.76
CA LEU A 724 21.39 -21.37 24.17
C LEU A 724 20.32 -22.38 24.61
N ILE A 725 19.83 -22.30 25.85
CA ILE A 725 18.73 -23.15 26.36
C ILE A 725 17.41 -22.74 25.69
N CYS A 726 17.13 -21.44 25.60
CA CYS A 726 15.99 -20.89 24.88
C CYS A 726 16.03 -21.24 23.38
N THR A 727 17.20 -21.26 22.75
CA THR A 727 17.39 -21.67 21.35
C THR A 727 17.57 -23.19 21.14
N SER A 728 17.15 -24.02 22.10
CA SER A 728 17.05 -25.48 21.92
C SER A 728 16.13 -25.84 20.74
N GLU A 729 16.55 -26.74 19.85
CA GLU A 729 15.70 -27.26 18.78
C GLU A 729 14.40 -27.89 19.31
N VAL A 730 14.48 -28.59 20.45
CA VAL A 730 13.34 -29.27 21.08
C VAL A 730 12.54 -28.26 21.94
N PRO A 731 11.27 -27.94 21.62
CA PRO A 731 10.52 -26.90 22.32
C PRO A 731 10.19 -27.21 23.79
N SER A 732 10.08 -28.50 24.14
CA SER A 732 9.85 -28.94 25.53
C SER A 732 11.09 -28.80 26.44
N ARG A 733 12.28 -28.55 25.88
CA ARG A 733 13.50 -28.23 26.65
C ARG A 733 13.69 -26.73 26.89
N ARG A 734 12.93 -25.87 26.20
CA ARG A 734 12.95 -24.42 26.42
C ARG A 734 12.12 -24.09 27.67
N PRO A 735 12.55 -23.15 28.53
CA PRO A 735 11.73 -22.64 29.62
C PRO A 735 10.44 -21.95 29.11
N SER A 736 9.53 -21.62 30.03
CA SER A 736 8.50 -20.59 29.85
C SER A 736 9.10 -19.18 30.04
N MET A 737 8.41 -18.13 29.59
CA MET A 737 8.92 -16.77 29.76
C MET A 737 8.91 -16.31 31.22
N ALA A 738 8.02 -16.84 32.06
CA ALA A 738 8.07 -16.63 33.51
C ALA A 738 9.35 -17.21 34.14
N GLU A 739 9.76 -18.44 33.77
CA GLU A 739 11.02 -19.03 34.22
C GLU A 739 12.23 -18.25 33.69
N VAL A 740 12.18 -17.75 32.44
CA VAL A 740 13.23 -16.88 31.87
C VAL A 740 13.42 -15.60 32.68
N VAL A 741 12.34 -14.95 33.10
CA VAL A 741 12.41 -13.75 33.98
C VAL A 741 13.05 -14.11 35.32
N GLN A 742 12.63 -15.20 35.96
CA GLN A 742 13.21 -15.65 37.23
C GLN A 742 14.71 -15.95 37.12
N VAL A 743 15.16 -16.61 36.05
CA VAL A 743 16.59 -16.85 35.80
C VAL A 743 17.33 -15.53 35.62
N LEU A 744 16.85 -14.62 34.77
CA LEU A 744 17.48 -13.30 34.59
C LEU A 744 17.57 -12.51 35.91
N GLU A 745 16.53 -12.51 36.73
CA GLU A 745 16.55 -11.82 38.03
C GLU A 745 17.55 -12.47 39.01
N SER A 746 17.67 -13.80 39.00
CA SER A 746 18.66 -14.54 39.81
C SER A 746 20.12 -14.29 39.43
N ILE A 747 20.42 -14.00 38.16
CA ILE A 747 21.78 -13.70 37.69
C ILE A 747 22.35 -12.46 38.41
N ARG A 748 21.50 -11.48 38.72
CA ARG A 748 21.90 -10.22 39.37
C ARG A 748 21.71 -10.18 40.88
N SER A 749 20.76 -10.92 41.45
CA SER A 749 20.63 -11.00 42.92
C SER A 749 21.74 -11.85 43.56
N GLY A 750 22.51 -12.60 42.78
CA GLY A 750 23.72 -13.31 43.22
C GLY A 750 24.98 -12.45 43.42
N ILE A 751 24.87 -11.11 43.36
CA ILE A 751 25.97 -10.16 43.58
C ILE A 751 25.52 -9.13 44.62
N GLU A 752 26.05 -9.22 45.84
CA GLU A 752 25.93 -8.14 46.84
C GLU A 752 26.78 -6.91 46.44
N PRO A 753 26.38 -5.68 46.82
CA PRO A 753 26.99 -4.43 46.38
C PRO A 753 28.36 -4.10 47.00
#